data_AF-A0A3D4ACC4-F1
#
_entry.id   AF-A0A3D4ACC4-F1
#
_cell.length_a   1.000
_cell.length_b   1.000
_cell.length_c   1.000
_cell.angle_alpha   90.00
_cell.angle_beta   90.00
_cell.angle_gamma   90.00
#
_symmetry.space_group_name_H-M   'P 1'
#
loop_
_entity.id
_entity.type
_entity.pdbx_description
1 polymer ?
#
loop_
_entity_poly.entity_id
_entity_poly.type
_entity_poly.pdbx_seq_one_letter_code
_entity_poly.pdbx_strand_id
1 'polypeptide(L)'
;RFRRTKDNRVLVVGIFQSCLLYRAVLKNLHRARFRRAAAIHAPARGRPRVEEHGISAIGGSVGASVLSLALGAFIFWQRGMLADYRPAGLALLFAAFALAGALSSWILVRLLQEHVDAASLVKCTSSILPGETVVLAEVKANETARVVAILRDVEAEAPVTFAFHSPPPFRFKSSARPLGHELPSGQRLAENAARLAGAIPVDREAKPRGPSFLRRLREIEGALEWANASLTISAEVHHAFTLSAEWLLDNAYLIREQVTDLRRSLPQKYYGELPLIASGPQMGLPRVYHVASEMVAESGGALEPEIIRKFLVAFQEITPLDIGEVWALPLMLRLQLLECLRVLAIQVEQQQSQSEEADFWANRLITAVRHNSPQLLRKMEELMERYPEPTPHFASELVAHLYDEEAALPLVSGWLERSLRAPLLEVMQQENRRQAVQQTALANVITSCRRLAQIAWRELFQSISWAESELAADPAGVYARLDFETRDRCRSAVEEIARWSKCSEQKTIDQALALAKAAEDEVARHVGYYLIDAGRPALERATSARVPLAERSRRGLRAHAAGSFFGSIFLLTVAMVAAPLLFISESVHGLTLGLLGFLLLLPASELAVLAVNYFVTSLLPPEVLPKMSFEKEGIPDDCRTLVVVPLLLTTPDAIQNELNRLEIRYLGNTDANLRFSLLTDFADAPRQSMPEDTEYIDIVTRGIEELNRRHGAGRFFLFHRGRSWSESEQRWIGWERKRGKLEQLNRFLIGESAPELEGFLCAGDRAQLEGVRFVITLDADTQLLRDTARRMIETLAHPLNQARLSPDGRRVIRGYTIIQPSVSASLPSATATWFSRIFADPRGIDPYTHAVSDVYQDLTGEGSYHGKGIYELQTFHRLLSGRFPTAHLLSHDLLEGCHVRVGLATDIELLDVFPSSYIAWWNRQHRWIRGDWQIIDWLKPRVPVGGGGTEPNPLSAFNRWKIFDNLRRSLVPPATVGLLLTGWFFTPAPMLWSGIIAGLMLWPVLNSLLALLFHPPPPGTRFWRDPR
;
A
#
# COMPACT_ATOMS: atom_id res chain seq x y z
N ARG A 1 -23.76 -29.15 -15.96
CA ARG A 1 -24.01 -27.87 -16.70
C ARG A 1 -22.69 -27.11 -16.82
N PHE A 2 -21.89 -27.44 -17.84
CA PHE A 2 -20.66 -26.69 -18.15
C PHE A 2 -21.07 -25.39 -18.87
N ARG A 3 -20.73 -24.24 -18.28
CA ARG A 3 -20.85 -22.93 -18.93
C ARG A 3 -20.02 -22.96 -20.21
N ARG A 4 -20.67 -23.00 -21.38
CA ARG A 4 -20.05 -22.50 -22.61
C ARG A 4 -19.82 -21.01 -22.40
N THR A 5 -18.57 -20.63 -22.13
CA THR A 5 -18.09 -19.28 -22.42
C THR A 5 -18.40 -19.04 -23.89
N LYS A 6 -19.33 -18.13 -24.20
CA LYS A 6 -19.34 -17.52 -25.53
C LYS A 6 -18.09 -16.64 -25.55
N ASP A 7 -17.02 -17.23 -26.05
CA ASP A 7 -15.65 -16.73 -25.98
C ASP A 7 -15.53 -15.38 -26.72
N ASN A 8 -14.72 -14.50 -26.14
CA ASN A 8 -14.20 -13.25 -26.70
C ASN A 8 -13.34 -13.52 -27.96
N ARG A 9 -13.99 -13.89 -29.08
CA ARG A 9 -13.33 -14.25 -30.34
C ARG A 9 -13.54 -13.17 -31.41
N VAL A 10 -12.56 -13.08 -32.30
CA VAL A 10 -12.47 -12.15 -33.43
C VAL A 10 -12.60 -12.97 -34.71
N LEU A 11 -13.44 -12.50 -35.63
CA LEU A 11 -13.58 -13.08 -36.97
C LEU A 11 -12.68 -12.29 -37.93
N VAL A 12 -11.60 -12.90 -38.40
CA VAL A 12 -10.70 -12.32 -39.41
C VAL A 12 -11.09 -12.85 -40.78
N VAL A 13 -11.18 -11.98 -41.78
CA VAL A 13 -11.61 -12.28 -43.15
C VAL A 13 -10.57 -11.73 -44.12
N GLY A 14 -10.08 -12.54 -45.05
CA GLY A 14 -9.21 -12.12 -46.16
C GLY A 14 -9.85 -12.45 -47.50
N ILE A 15 -9.95 -11.46 -48.39
CA ILE A 15 -10.53 -11.60 -49.73
C ILE A 15 -9.40 -11.61 -50.77
N PHE A 16 -9.36 -12.67 -51.57
CA PHE A 16 -8.37 -12.95 -52.60
C PHE A 16 -9.01 -12.93 -53.99
N GLN A 17 -8.30 -12.39 -54.98
CA GLN A 17 -8.77 -12.37 -56.38
C GLN A 17 -8.42 -13.66 -57.16
N SER A 18 -7.52 -14.50 -56.64
CA SER A 18 -7.05 -15.73 -57.29
C SER A 18 -7.65 -17.01 -56.70
N CYS A 19 -8.03 -17.94 -57.57
CA CYS A 19 -8.63 -19.23 -57.21
C CYS A 19 -7.60 -20.27 -56.70
N LEU A 20 -6.30 -20.10 -56.94
CA LEU A 20 -5.30 -21.13 -56.65
C LEU A 20 -4.66 -21.04 -55.26
N LEU A 21 -4.80 -19.91 -54.56
CA LEU A 21 -3.98 -19.58 -53.39
C LEU A 21 -4.64 -19.85 -52.02
N TYR A 22 -5.97 -19.92 -51.93
CA TYR A 22 -6.67 -20.14 -50.65
C TYR A 22 -6.32 -21.46 -49.95
N ARG A 23 -5.95 -22.51 -50.70
CA ARG A 23 -5.53 -23.81 -50.15
C ARG A 23 -4.19 -23.72 -49.42
N ALA A 24 -3.27 -22.89 -49.91
CA ALA A 24 -1.99 -22.64 -49.26
C ALA A 24 -2.21 -21.85 -47.95
N VAL A 25 -3.07 -20.83 -47.98
CA VAL A 25 -3.46 -20.03 -46.81
C VAL A 25 -4.10 -20.91 -45.73
N LEU A 26 -5.12 -21.72 -46.07
CA LEU A 26 -5.76 -22.65 -45.12
C LEU A 26 -4.77 -23.66 -44.53
N LYS A 27 -3.84 -24.18 -45.33
CA LYS A 27 -2.79 -25.10 -44.86
C LYS A 27 -1.83 -24.41 -43.89
N ASN A 28 -1.47 -23.15 -44.14
CA ASN A 28 -0.62 -22.36 -43.26
C ASN A 28 -1.31 -22.01 -41.95
N LEU A 29 -2.60 -21.62 -41.98
CA LEU A 29 -3.41 -21.41 -40.77
C LEU A 29 -3.48 -22.68 -39.91
N HIS A 30 -3.72 -23.83 -40.54
CA HIS A 30 -3.76 -25.11 -39.84
C HIS A 30 -2.38 -25.52 -39.28
N ARG A 31 -1.27 -25.28 -40.00
CA ARG A 31 0.10 -25.48 -39.50
C ARG A 31 0.42 -24.59 -38.29
N ALA A 32 -0.08 -23.36 -38.28
CA ALA A 32 0.03 -22.42 -37.17
C ALA A 32 -0.90 -22.75 -35.99
N ARG A 33 -1.64 -23.88 -36.06
CA ARG A 33 -2.61 -24.39 -35.07
C ARG A 33 -3.93 -23.61 -34.98
N PHE A 34 -4.28 -22.81 -35.99
CA PHE A 34 -5.60 -22.20 -36.10
C PHE A 34 -6.58 -23.19 -36.72
N ARG A 35 -7.47 -23.77 -35.89
CA ARG A 35 -8.37 -24.86 -36.30
C ARG A 35 -9.76 -24.39 -36.73
N ARG A 36 -10.18 -23.17 -36.37
CA ARG A 36 -11.42 -22.53 -36.84
C ARG A 36 -11.15 -21.68 -38.06
N ALA A 37 -10.93 -22.30 -39.20
CA ALA A 37 -10.72 -21.59 -40.46
C ALA A 37 -11.47 -22.26 -41.61
N ALA A 38 -12.05 -21.46 -42.48
CA ALA A 38 -12.77 -21.91 -43.67
C ALA A 38 -12.42 -21.03 -44.87
N ALA A 39 -12.55 -21.57 -46.08
CA ALA A 39 -12.51 -20.80 -47.31
C ALA A 39 -13.83 -20.93 -48.07
N ILE A 40 -14.31 -19.83 -48.63
CA ILE A 40 -15.50 -19.76 -49.47
C ILE A 40 -15.02 -19.33 -50.86
N HIS A 41 -15.28 -20.13 -51.87
CA HIS A 41 -14.94 -19.83 -53.26
C HIS A 41 -16.19 -19.62 -54.11
N ALA A 42 -16.24 -18.51 -54.83
CA ALA A 42 -17.31 -18.19 -55.78
C ALA A 42 -16.84 -18.36 -57.23
N PRO A 43 -17.15 -19.48 -57.90
CA PRO A 43 -16.76 -19.66 -59.30
C PRO A 43 -17.51 -18.68 -60.22
N ALA A 44 -16.90 -18.29 -61.36
CA ALA A 44 -17.48 -17.38 -62.33
C ALA A 44 -18.88 -17.79 -62.85
N ARG A 45 -19.21 -19.09 -62.77
CA ARG A 45 -20.57 -19.64 -62.91
C ARG A 45 -20.77 -20.77 -61.89
N GLY A 46 -21.72 -20.63 -60.97
CA GLY A 46 -22.09 -21.68 -60.02
C GLY A 46 -22.46 -21.17 -58.62
N ARG A 47 -22.82 -22.08 -57.71
CA ARG A 47 -23.02 -21.76 -56.29
C ARG A 47 -21.67 -21.70 -55.55
N PRO A 48 -21.52 -20.84 -54.53
CA PRO A 48 -20.32 -20.80 -53.70
C PRO A 48 -20.04 -22.15 -53.07
N ARG A 49 -18.76 -22.54 -53.00
CA ARG A 49 -18.31 -23.76 -52.32
C ARG A 49 -17.56 -23.39 -51.03
N VAL A 50 -17.90 -24.04 -49.93
CA VAL A 50 -17.22 -23.88 -48.63
C VAL A 50 -16.26 -25.06 -48.44
N GLU A 51 -14.99 -24.78 -48.14
CA GLU A 51 -13.95 -25.77 -47.86
C GLU A 51 -13.38 -25.51 -46.45
N GLU A 52 -13.55 -26.49 -45.56
CA GLU A 52 -13.01 -26.49 -44.19
C GLU A 52 -11.88 -27.52 -44.08
N HIS A 53 -10.77 -27.15 -43.44
CA HIS A 53 -9.63 -28.06 -43.26
C HIS A 53 -9.77 -28.83 -41.94
N GLY A 54 -10.18 -30.10 -42.00
CA GLY A 54 -10.30 -30.97 -40.83
C GLY A 54 -9.90 -32.41 -41.12
N ILE A 55 -9.40 -33.13 -40.11
CA ILE A 55 -9.16 -34.58 -40.22
C ILE A 55 -10.52 -35.22 -40.51
N SER A 56 -10.62 -35.94 -41.64
CA SER A 56 -11.83 -36.69 -41.97
C SER A 56 -12.13 -37.65 -40.82
N ALA A 57 -13.36 -37.61 -40.31
CA ALA A 57 -13.81 -38.51 -39.24
C ALA A 57 -13.64 -40.00 -39.61
N ILE A 58 -13.49 -40.29 -40.91
CA ILE A 58 -13.23 -41.62 -41.48
C ILE A 58 -11.72 -41.96 -41.38
N GLY A 59 -10.81 -41.01 -41.62
CA GLY A 59 -9.37 -41.24 -41.50
C GLY A 59 -8.91 -41.40 -40.04
N GLY A 60 -9.47 -40.60 -39.14
CA GLY A 60 -9.18 -40.68 -37.69
C GLY A 60 -9.78 -41.91 -37.02
N SER A 61 -10.91 -42.43 -37.51
CA SER A 61 -11.51 -43.66 -37.01
C SER A 61 -10.73 -44.90 -37.48
N VAL A 62 -10.24 -44.92 -38.72
CA VAL A 62 -9.40 -46.01 -39.24
C VAL A 62 -8.06 -46.10 -38.49
N GLY A 63 -7.36 -44.98 -38.30
CA GLY A 63 -6.09 -44.96 -37.56
C GLY A 63 -6.22 -45.36 -36.09
N ALA A 64 -7.27 -44.90 -35.40
CA ALA A 64 -7.54 -45.27 -34.01
C ALA A 64 -7.99 -46.74 -33.85
N SER A 65 -8.73 -47.27 -34.84
CA SER A 65 -9.13 -48.68 -34.85
C SER A 65 -7.91 -49.60 -34.95
N VAL A 66 -6.92 -49.25 -35.78
CA VAL A 66 -5.66 -49.99 -35.90
C VAL A 66 -4.86 -49.94 -34.60
N LEU A 67 -4.78 -48.78 -33.94
CA LEU A 67 -4.07 -48.65 -32.67
C LEU A 67 -4.75 -49.42 -31.52
N SER A 68 -6.09 -49.36 -31.43
CA SER A 68 -6.85 -50.11 -30.43
C SER A 68 -6.83 -51.63 -30.69
N LEU A 69 -6.78 -52.07 -31.95
CA LEU A 69 -6.54 -53.47 -32.31
C LEU A 69 -5.14 -53.93 -31.88
N ALA A 70 -4.10 -53.13 -32.12
CA ALA A 70 -2.74 -53.43 -31.69
C ALA A 70 -2.63 -53.48 -30.15
N LEU A 71 -3.30 -52.56 -29.45
CA LEU A 71 -3.35 -52.55 -27.99
C LEU A 71 -4.10 -53.77 -27.43
N GLY A 72 -5.24 -54.14 -28.02
CA GLY A 72 -5.95 -55.37 -27.68
C GLY A 72 -5.08 -56.60 -27.87
N ALA A 73 -4.37 -56.69 -29.01
CA ALA A 73 -3.49 -57.81 -29.32
C ALA A 73 -2.32 -57.92 -28.34
N PHE A 74 -1.73 -56.78 -27.96
CA PHE A 74 -0.68 -56.71 -26.96
C PHE A 74 -1.16 -57.12 -25.56
N ILE A 75 -2.34 -56.68 -25.13
CA ILE A 75 -2.94 -57.06 -23.84
C ILE A 75 -3.23 -58.56 -23.77
N PHE A 76 -3.79 -59.14 -24.83
CA PHE A 76 -4.07 -60.58 -24.89
C PHE A 76 -2.79 -61.43 -24.97
N TRP A 77 -1.74 -60.92 -25.64
CA TRP A 77 -0.43 -61.56 -25.67
C TRP A 77 0.27 -61.52 -24.30
N GLN A 78 0.32 -60.37 -23.64
CA GLN A 78 0.95 -60.21 -22.32
C GLN A 78 0.30 -61.10 -21.24
N ARG A 79 -1.00 -61.36 -21.36
CA ARG A 79 -1.75 -62.22 -20.42
C ARG A 79 -1.79 -63.70 -20.82
N GLY A 80 -1.12 -64.13 -21.89
CA GLY A 80 -1.07 -65.52 -22.35
C GLY A 80 -2.39 -66.09 -22.88
N MET A 81 -3.42 -65.25 -23.09
CA MET A 81 -4.80 -65.67 -23.39
C MET A 81 -5.04 -65.99 -24.87
N LEU A 82 -4.05 -65.82 -25.75
CA LEU A 82 -4.21 -66.08 -27.19
C LEU A 82 -4.37 -67.56 -27.52
N ALA A 83 -3.93 -68.48 -26.65
CA ALA A 83 -4.03 -69.93 -26.87
C ALA A 83 -5.35 -70.56 -26.37
N ASP A 84 -6.04 -69.91 -25.43
CA ASP A 84 -7.20 -70.51 -24.71
C ASP A 84 -8.57 -70.17 -25.34
N TYR A 85 -8.63 -69.24 -26.29
CA TYR A 85 -9.88 -68.81 -26.92
C TYR A 85 -10.10 -69.45 -28.30
N ARG A 86 -11.32 -69.92 -28.56
CA ARG A 86 -11.73 -70.33 -29.92
C ARG A 86 -11.60 -69.14 -30.89
N PRO A 87 -11.15 -69.35 -32.14
CA PRO A 87 -10.87 -68.27 -33.09
C PRO A 87 -12.05 -67.32 -33.32
N ALA A 88 -13.29 -67.82 -33.25
CA ALA A 88 -14.50 -67.00 -33.33
C ALA A 88 -14.67 -66.01 -32.13
N GLY A 89 -14.25 -66.40 -30.92
CA GLY A 89 -14.29 -65.55 -29.73
C GLY A 89 -13.23 -64.45 -29.76
N LEU A 90 -12.03 -64.76 -30.26
CA LEU A 90 -10.96 -63.78 -30.49
C LEU A 90 -11.37 -62.73 -31.53
N ALA A 91 -12.00 -63.14 -32.64
CA ALA A 91 -12.49 -62.22 -33.66
C ALA A 91 -13.53 -61.23 -33.11
N LEU A 92 -14.41 -61.69 -32.22
CA LEU A 92 -15.46 -60.85 -31.59
C LEU A 92 -14.86 -59.83 -30.61
N LEU A 93 -13.84 -60.22 -29.84
CA LEU A 93 -13.11 -59.34 -28.94
C LEU A 93 -12.30 -58.27 -29.72
N PHE A 94 -11.60 -58.67 -30.79
CA PHE A 94 -10.89 -57.72 -31.65
C PHE A 94 -11.86 -56.77 -32.37
N ALA A 95 -13.00 -57.25 -32.83
CA ALA A 95 -14.05 -56.40 -33.39
C ALA A 95 -14.57 -55.39 -32.36
N ALA A 96 -14.74 -55.79 -31.09
CA ALA A 96 -15.14 -54.89 -30.01
C ALA A 96 -14.08 -53.79 -29.73
N PHE A 97 -12.79 -54.14 -29.74
CA PHE A 97 -11.70 -53.16 -29.60
C PHE A 97 -11.62 -52.19 -30.78
N ALA A 98 -11.79 -52.67 -32.02
CA ALA A 98 -11.84 -51.82 -33.20
C ALA A 98 -13.04 -50.86 -33.15
N LEU A 99 -14.22 -51.35 -32.76
CA LEU A 99 -15.44 -50.56 -32.69
C LEU A 99 -15.37 -49.52 -31.55
N ALA A 100 -14.79 -49.87 -30.40
CA ALA A 100 -14.53 -48.93 -29.31
C ALA A 100 -13.51 -47.85 -29.72
N GLY A 101 -12.46 -48.21 -30.45
CA GLY A 101 -11.48 -47.25 -31.01
C GLY A 101 -12.10 -46.31 -32.03
N ALA A 102 -12.95 -46.82 -32.93
CA ALA A 102 -13.67 -46.02 -33.90
C ALA A 102 -14.67 -45.04 -33.24
N LEU A 103 -15.43 -45.51 -32.25
CA LEU A 103 -16.45 -44.72 -31.57
C LEU A 103 -15.83 -43.62 -30.69
N SER A 104 -14.77 -43.95 -29.93
CA SER A 104 -14.05 -42.99 -29.10
C SER A 104 -13.36 -41.92 -29.93
N SER A 105 -12.73 -42.30 -31.04
CA SER A 105 -12.12 -41.36 -32.00
C SER A 105 -13.17 -40.49 -32.68
N TRP A 106 -14.32 -41.03 -33.07
CA TRP A 106 -15.43 -40.25 -33.63
C TRP A 106 -15.99 -39.22 -32.63
N ILE A 107 -16.18 -39.61 -31.37
CA ILE A 107 -16.62 -38.71 -30.29
C ILE A 107 -15.54 -37.65 -30.01
N LEU A 108 -14.26 -38.03 -29.95
CA LEU A 108 -13.14 -37.12 -29.70
C LEU A 108 -12.97 -36.11 -30.85
N VAL A 109 -13.03 -36.56 -32.10
CA VAL A 109 -13.00 -35.69 -33.30
C VAL A 109 -14.20 -34.75 -33.29
N ARG A 110 -15.39 -35.21 -32.91
CA ARG A 110 -16.59 -34.37 -32.85
C ARG A 110 -16.58 -33.38 -31.69
N LEU A 111 -15.89 -33.69 -30.58
CA LEU A 111 -15.67 -32.80 -29.45
C LEU A 111 -14.53 -31.78 -29.70
N LEU A 112 -13.55 -32.12 -30.54
CA LEU A 112 -12.39 -31.29 -30.88
C LEU A 112 -12.52 -30.56 -32.23
N GLN A 113 -13.53 -30.88 -33.04
CA GLN A 113 -13.86 -30.14 -34.26
C GLN A 113 -14.41 -28.78 -33.86
N GLU A 114 -13.52 -27.79 -33.90
CA GLU A 114 -13.86 -26.39 -33.75
C GLU A 114 -14.25 -25.84 -35.14
N HIS A 115 -15.54 -25.73 -35.40
CA HIS A 115 -16.07 -25.11 -36.62
C HIS A 115 -16.16 -23.58 -36.44
N VAL A 116 -16.09 -22.85 -37.56
CA VAL A 116 -16.46 -21.44 -37.62
C VAL A 116 -17.97 -21.35 -37.40
N ASP A 117 -18.45 -20.33 -36.69
CA ASP A 117 -19.87 -20.13 -36.47
C ASP A 117 -20.67 -20.06 -37.78
N ALA A 118 -21.79 -20.78 -37.83
CA ALA A 118 -22.59 -20.92 -39.05
C ALA A 118 -23.17 -19.57 -39.52
N ALA A 119 -23.44 -18.63 -38.61
CA ALA A 119 -23.90 -17.30 -38.98
C ALA A 119 -22.81 -16.47 -39.68
N SER A 120 -21.55 -16.61 -39.23
CA SER A 120 -20.38 -15.97 -39.86
C SER A 120 -20.14 -16.47 -41.28
N LEU A 121 -20.30 -17.79 -41.50
CA LEU A 121 -20.20 -18.41 -42.83
C LEU A 121 -21.30 -17.92 -43.78
N VAL A 122 -22.55 -17.85 -43.33
CA VAL A 122 -23.67 -17.33 -44.13
C VAL A 122 -23.47 -15.86 -44.48
N LYS A 123 -23.02 -15.03 -43.51
CA LYS A 123 -22.69 -13.62 -43.73
C LYS A 123 -21.67 -13.48 -44.87
N CYS A 124 -20.54 -14.18 -44.81
CA CYS A 124 -19.49 -14.07 -45.83
C CYS A 124 -19.87 -14.68 -47.19
N THR A 125 -20.72 -15.71 -47.20
CA THR A 125 -21.23 -16.34 -48.44
C THR A 125 -22.14 -15.40 -49.23
N SER A 126 -22.87 -14.52 -48.55
CA SER A 126 -23.71 -13.51 -49.22
C SER A 126 -22.91 -12.36 -49.84
N SER A 127 -21.76 -12.02 -49.27
CA SER A 127 -20.97 -10.85 -49.67
C SER A 127 -19.88 -11.12 -50.74
N ILE A 128 -19.62 -12.39 -51.09
CA ILE A 128 -18.59 -12.78 -52.06
C ILE A 128 -18.99 -12.47 -53.52
N LEU A 129 -18.07 -11.96 -54.34
CA LEU A 129 -18.29 -11.69 -55.77
C LEU A 129 -17.73 -12.82 -56.67
N PRO A 130 -18.23 -13.00 -57.91
CA PRO A 130 -17.75 -14.03 -58.82
C PRO A 130 -16.26 -13.87 -59.14
N GLY A 131 -15.49 -14.93 -58.99
CA GLY A 131 -14.04 -14.92 -59.17
C GLY A 131 -13.25 -14.68 -57.87
N GLU A 132 -13.90 -14.27 -56.79
CA GLU A 132 -13.25 -14.07 -55.49
C GLU A 132 -13.19 -15.36 -54.66
N THR A 133 -12.21 -15.39 -53.76
CA THR A 133 -12.13 -16.39 -52.68
C THR A 133 -11.96 -15.69 -51.33
N VAL A 134 -12.80 -16.05 -50.35
CA VAL A 134 -12.77 -15.50 -49.00
C VAL A 134 -12.22 -16.54 -48.05
N VAL A 135 -11.15 -16.24 -47.33
CA VAL A 135 -10.64 -17.06 -46.23
C VAL A 135 -11.01 -16.39 -44.92
N LEU A 136 -11.58 -17.14 -43.99
CA LEU A 136 -12.03 -16.62 -42.70
C LEU A 136 -11.54 -17.48 -41.54
N ALA A 137 -11.18 -16.86 -40.42
CA ALA A 137 -10.68 -17.52 -39.23
C ALA A 137 -11.22 -16.90 -37.94
N GLU A 138 -11.69 -17.72 -37.01
CA GLU A 138 -12.10 -17.28 -35.67
C GLU A 138 -10.98 -17.50 -34.65
N VAL A 139 -10.41 -16.41 -34.14
CA VAL A 139 -9.26 -16.45 -33.22
C VAL A 139 -9.47 -15.61 -31.97
N LYS A 140 -8.58 -15.73 -30.98
CA LYS A 140 -8.56 -14.81 -29.85
C LYS A 140 -7.98 -13.46 -30.29
N ALA A 141 -8.37 -12.38 -29.60
CA ALA A 141 -7.92 -11.04 -29.95
C ALA A 141 -6.40 -10.88 -30.04
N ASN A 142 -5.63 -11.56 -29.17
CA ASN A 142 -4.16 -11.51 -29.18
C ASN A 142 -3.49 -12.36 -30.27
N GLU A 143 -4.25 -13.12 -31.05
CA GLU A 143 -3.77 -13.97 -32.14
C GLU A 143 -4.04 -13.35 -33.52
N THR A 144 -4.74 -12.22 -33.57
CA THR A 144 -5.20 -11.56 -34.81
C THR A 144 -4.04 -11.17 -35.72
N ALA A 145 -3.01 -10.46 -35.22
CA ALA A 145 -1.79 -10.13 -35.97
C ALA A 145 -1.17 -11.33 -36.69
N ARG A 146 -1.11 -12.49 -36.02
CA ARG A 146 -0.52 -13.71 -36.58
C ARG A 146 -1.36 -14.25 -37.72
N VAL A 147 -2.68 -14.19 -37.62
CA VAL A 147 -3.59 -14.59 -38.71
C VAL A 147 -3.47 -13.63 -39.88
N VAL A 148 -3.50 -12.32 -39.63
CA VAL A 148 -3.38 -11.29 -40.66
C VAL A 148 -2.05 -11.43 -41.42
N ALA A 149 -0.94 -11.69 -40.71
CA ALA A 149 0.34 -11.98 -41.33
C ALA A 149 0.28 -13.22 -42.25
N ILE A 150 -0.35 -14.32 -41.80
CA ILE A 150 -0.52 -15.53 -42.61
C ILE A 150 -1.39 -15.27 -43.85
N LEU A 151 -2.42 -14.42 -43.73
CA LEU A 151 -3.27 -14.06 -44.87
C LEU A 151 -2.48 -13.24 -45.91
N ARG A 152 -1.60 -12.34 -45.46
CA ARG A 152 -0.84 -11.42 -46.32
C ARG A 152 0.43 -12.01 -46.95
N ASP A 153 0.98 -13.08 -46.37
CA ASP A 153 2.28 -13.68 -46.78
C ASP A 153 2.23 -14.53 -48.06
N VAL A 154 1.06 -14.63 -48.73
CA VAL A 154 0.85 -15.62 -49.80
C VAL A 154 0.79 -15.01 -51.21
N GLU A 155 0.59 -13.70 -51.36
CA GLU A 155 0.53 -12.99 -52.65
C GLU A 155 1.49 -11.78 -52.70
N ALA A 156 1.83 -11.33 -53.92
CA ALA A 156 2.65 -10.12 -54.14
C ALA A 156 1.85 -8.82 -53.94
N GLU A 157 0.53 -8.86 -54.18
CA GLU A 157 -0.42 -7.82 -53.79
C GLU A 157 -1.17 -8.31 -52.55
N ALA A 158 -1.24 -7.48 -51.50
CA ALA A 158 -1.86 -7.89 -50.24
C ALA A 158 -3.38 -8.07 -50.41
N PRO A 159 -3.98 -9.17 -49.91
CA PRO A 159 -5.43 -9.35 -49.94
C PRO A 159 -6.12 -8.30 -49.07
N VAL A 160 -7.37 -7.95 -49.43
CA VAL A 160 -8.19 -7.07 -48.60
C VAL A 160 -8.61 -7.84 -47.35
N THR A 161 -8.18 -7.38 -46.19
CA THR A 161 -8.41 -8.04 -44.90
C THR A 161 -9.34 -7.22 -44.04
N PHE A 162 -10.29 -7.86 -43.35
CA PHE A 162 -11.20 -7.26 -42.37
C PHE A 162 -11.18 -8.08 -41.08
N ALA A 163 -11.42 -7.45 -39.93
CA ALA A 163 -11.57 -8.16 -38.67
C ALA A 163 -12.78 -7.63 -37.90
N PHE A 164 -13.62 -8.53 -37.39
CA PHE A 164 -14.84 -8.16 -36.66
C PHE A 164 -14.76 -8.70 -35.23
N HIS A 165 -14.83 -7.80 -34.25
CA HIS A 165 -14.79 -8.13 -32.83
C HIS A 165 -16.10 -7.75 -32.14
N SER A 166 -16.90 -8.74 -31.72
CA SER A 166 -18.21 -8.46 -31.10
C SER A 166 -18.07 -8.00 -29.65
N PRO A 167 -18.88 -7.02 -29.19
CA PRO A 167 -18.88 -6.58 -27.81
C PRO A 167 -19.34 -7.67 -26.83
N PRO A 168 -18.74 -7.77 -25.64
CA PRO A 168 -19.27 -8.58 -24.57
C PRO A 168 -20.59 -8.00 -24.04
N PRO A 169 -21.47 -8.81 -23.40
CA PRO A 169 -22.71 -8.30 -22.83
C PRO A 169 -22.44 -7.41 -21.61
N PHE A 170 -22.59 -6.09 -21.76
CA PHE A 170 -22.56 -5.11 -20.68
C PHE A 170 -23.89 -5.14 -19.90
N ARG A 171 -23.86 -5.49 -18.61
CA ARG A 171 -25.06 -5.77 -17.80
C ARG A 171 -25.55 -4.53 -17.05
N PHE A 172 -24.69 -3.56 -16.79
CA PHE A 172 -25.06 -2.33 -16.09
C PHE A 172 -25.25 -1.16 -17.05
N LYS A 173 -26.40 -0.49 -16.93
CA LYS A 173 -26.60 0.83 -17.53
C LYS A 173 -25.62 1.82 -16.90
N SER A 174 -25.00 2.65 -17.73
CA SER A 174 -24.11 3.72 -17.24
C SER A 174 -24.88 4.69 -16.37
N SER A 175 -24.29 5.07 -15.24
CA SER A 175 -24.71 6.20 -14.41
C SER A 175 -24.04 7.51 -14.83
N ALA A 176 -22.99 7.45 -15.66
CA ALA A 176 -22.40 8.63 -16.29
C ALA A 176 -23.45 9.37 -17.13
N ARG A 177 -23.62 10.67 -16.86
CA ARG A 177 -24.43 11.54 -17.71
C ARG A 177 -23.71 11.87 -19.01
N PRO A 178 -24.45 12.20 -20.09
CA PRO A 178 -23.86 12.74 -21.30
C PRO A 178 -23.07 14.01 -20.99
N LEU A 179 -21.83 14.09 -21.50
CA LEU A 179 -21.00 15.28 -21.35
C LEU A 179 -21.51 16.37 -22.30
N GLY A 180 -21.71 17.58 -21.77
CA GLY A 180 -22.26 18.71 -22.51
C GLY A 180 -21.24 19.36 -23.47
N HIS A 181 -21.76 20.19 -24.38
CA HIS A 181 -20.98 20.89 -25.41
C HIS A 181 -20.25 22.15 -24.92
N GLU A 182 -20.65 22.73 -23.79
CA GLU A 182 -20.13 24.00 -23.28
C GLU A 182 -19.68 23.88 -21.82
N LEU A 183 -18.51 24.44 -21.49
CA LEU A 183 -18.05 24.56 -20.11
C LEU A 183 -18.94 25.56 -19.37
N PRO A 184 -19.50 25.20 -18.20
CA PRO A 184 -20.36 26.11 -17.45
C PRO A 184 -19.56 27.28 -16.90
N SER A 185 -20.19 28.45 -16.83
CA SER A 185 -19.65 29.58 -16.06
C SER A 185 -19.53 29.20 -14.58
N GLY A 186 -18.58 29.82 -13.86
CA GLY A 186 -18.39 29.55 -12.43
C GLY A 186 -19.66 29.79 -11.58
N GLN A 187 -20.52 30.71 -12.01
CA GLN A 187 -21.81 30.97 -11.38
C GLN A 187 -22.80 29.81 -11.57
N ARG A 188 -22.92 29.29 -12.81
CA ARG A 188 -23.78 28.13 -13.10
C ARG A 188 -23.36 26.89 -12.33
N LEU A 189 -22.05 26.68 -12.16
CA LEU A 189 -21.49 25.60 -11.35
C LEU A 189 -21.95 25.69 -9.89
N ALA A 190 -21.87 26.89 -9.28
CA ALA A 190 -22.29 27.11 -7.90
C ALA A 190 -23.81 26.95 -7.71
N GLU A 191 -24.62 27.51 -8.62
CA GLU A 191 -26.08 27.37 -8.58
C GLU A 191 -26.53 25.90 -8.71
N ASN A 192 -25.86 25.12 -9.55
CA ASN A 192 -26.13 23.69 -9.70
C ASN A 192 -25.69 22.90 -8.46
N ALA A 193 -24.54 23.21 -7.87
CA ALA A 193 -24.09 22.60 -6.62
C ALA A 193 -25.09 22.87 -5.48
N ALA A 194 -25.56 24.11 -5.36
CA ALA A 194 -26.57 24.50 -4.38
C ALA A 194 -27.91 23.77 -4.59
N ARG A 195 -28.38 23.71 -5.84
CA ARG A 195 -29.60 22.96 -6.20
C ARG A 195 -29.48 21.48 -5.87
N LEU A 196 -28.31 20.89 -6.16
CA LEU A 196 -28.03 19.49 -5.86
C LEU A 196 -28.07 19.23 -4.35
N ALA A 197 -27.45 20.08 -3.54
CA ALA A 197 -27.43 19.95 -2.08
C ALA A 197 -28.85 19.88 -1.49
N GLY A 198 -29.77 20.74 -1.97
CA GLY A 198 -31.18 20.70 -1.55
C GLY A 198 -31.97 19.48 -2.06
N ALA A 199 -31.52 18.82 -3.13
CA ALA A 199 -32.25 17.74 -3.79
C ALA A 199 -31.89 16.33 -3.28
N ILE A 200 -30.77 16.15 -2.56
CA ILE A 200 -30.29 14.83 -2.10
C ILE A 200 -30.27 14.69 -0.58
N PRO A 201 -31.45 14.51 0.06
CA PRO A 201 -31.50 14.24 1.49
C PRO A 201 -30.79 12.91 1.81
N VAL A 202 -30.10 12.88 2.94
CA VAL A 202 -29.37 11.70 3.43
C VAL A 202 -30.21 10.97 4.47
N ASP A 203 -30.21 9.63 4.40
CA ASP A 203 -30.70 8.77 5.46
C ASP A 203 -29.55 7.88 5.95
N ARG A 204 -29.22 8.01 7.24
CA ARG A 204 -28.13 7.27 7.90
C ARG A 204 -28.53 5.83 8.27
N GLU A 205 -29.81 5.48 8.19
CA GLU A 205 -30.31 4.11 8.42
C GLU A 205 -30.66 3.36 7.12
N ALA A 206 -30.53 4.03 5.98
CA ALA A 206 -30.74 3.41 4.68
C ALA A 206 -29.74 2.26 4.43
N LYS A 207 -30.18 1.25 3.69
CA LYS A 207 -29.31 0.13 3.27
C LYS A 207 -28.75 0.40 1.87
N PRO A 208 -27.48 0.04 1.60
CA PRO A 208 -26.90 0.20 0.28
C PRO A 208 -27.69 -0.61 -0.76
N ARG A 209 -27.96 0.01 -1.92
CA ARG A 209 -28.65 -0.60 -3.05
C ARG A 209 -27.77 -0.56 -4.30
N GLY A 210 -27.79 -1.64 -5.07
CA GLY A 210 -27.03 -1.77 -6.33
C GLY A 210 -25.78 -2.67 -6.23
N PRO A 211 -25.05 -2.85 -7.35
CA PRO A 211 -23.80 -3.63 -7.37
C PRO A 211 -22.69 -2.91 -6.59
N SER A 212 -21.77 -3.68 -5.98
CA SER A 212 -20.59 -3.10 -5.34
C SER A 212 -19.74 -2.32 -6.33
N PHE A 213 -19.07 -1.25 -5.88
CA PHE A 213 -18.16 -0.47 -6.73
C PHE A 213 -17.06 -1.32 -7.35
N LEU A 214 -16.55 -2.36 -6.67
CA LEU A 214 -15.61 -3.32 -7.25
C LEU A 214 -16.19 -4.15 -8.40
N ARG A 215 -17.49 -4.49 -8.34
CA ARG A 215 -18.17 -5.18 -9.44
C ARG A 215 -18.38 -4.23 -10.62
N ARG A 216 -18.72 -2.97 -10.34
CA ARG A 216 -18.84 -1.91 -11.35
C ARG A 216 -17.49 -1.64 -12.03
N LEU A 217 -16.41 -1.50 -11.26
CA LEU A 217 -15.05 -1.31 -11.78
C LEU A 217 -14.60 -2.47 -12.67
N ARG A 218 -14.89 -3.73 -12.30
CA ARG A 218 -14.58 -4.89 -13.16
C ARG A 218 -15.31 -4.87 -14.50
N GLU A 219 -16.55 -4.37 -14.54
CA GLU A 219 -17.27 -4.23 -15.80
C GLU A 219 -16.74 -3.04 -16.63
N ILE A 220 -16.34 -1.95 -15.97
CA ILE A 220 -15.66 -0.81 -16.62
C ILE A 220 -14.34 -1.26 -17.24
N GLU A 221 -13.50 -1.96 -16.47
CA GLU A 221 -12.25 -2.55 -16.96
C GLU A 221 -12.48 -3.46 -18.16
N GLY A 222 -13.41 -4.41 -18.06
CA GLY A 222 -13.67 -5.34 -19.16
C GLY A 222 -14.15 -4.64 -20.45
N ALA A 223 -14.89 -3.54 -20.33
CA ALA A 223 -15.30 -2.73 -21.47
C ALA A 223 -14.14 -1.94 -22.08
N LEU A 224 -13.26 -1.37 -21.26
CA LEU A 224 -12.07 -0.63 -21.72
C LEU A 224 -11.03 -1.56 -22.36
N GLU A 225 -10.80 -2.74 -21.76
CA GLU A 225 -9.93 -3.78 -22.32
C GLU A 225 -10.47 -4.30 -23.65
N TRP A 226 -11.79 -4.51 -23.75
CA TRP A 226 -12.43 -4.90 -25.00
C TRP A 226 -12.27 -3.83 -26.08
N ALA A 227 -12.58 -2.56 -25.79
CA ALA A 227 -12.44 -1.47 -26.75
C ALA A 227 -10.98 -1.32 -27.21
N ASN A 228 -10.02 -1.37 -26.27
CA ASN A 228 -8.61 -1.31 -26.59
C ASN A 228 -8.18 -2.49 -27.48
N ALA A 229 -8.64 -3.71 -27.21
CA ALA A 229 -8.36 -4.88 -28.02
C ALA A 229 -8.94 -4.74 -29.44
N SER A 230 -10.21 -4.31 -29.54
CA SER A 230 -10.89 -4.09 -30.83
C SER A 230 -10.13 -3.05 -31.68
N LEU A 231 -9.81 -1.89 -31.12
CA LEU A 231 -9.06 -0.84 -31.82
C LEU A 231 -7.63 -1.26 -32.18
N THR A 232 -6.97 -2.07 -31.34
CA THR A 232 -5.63 -2.60 -31.67
C THR A 232 -5.70 -3.53 -32.88
N ILE A 233 -6.75 -4.34 -32.98
CA ILE A 233 -7.00 -5.20 -34.15
C ILE A 233 -7.18 -4.35 -35.41
N SER A 234 -7.96 -3.26 -35.34
CA SER A 234 -8.12 -2.31 -36.45
C SER A 234 -6.77 -1.78 -36.95
N ALA A 235 -5.83 -1.50 -36.02
CA ALA A 235 -4.44 -1.09 -36.32
C ALA A 235 -3.69 -2.14 -37.14
N GLU A 236 -3.75 -3.40 -36.69
CA GLU A 236 -3.05 -4.53 -37.29
C GLU A 236 -3.54 -4.80 -38.72
N VAL A 237 -4.83 -4.55 -38.97
CA VAL A 237 -5.45 -4.69 -40.29
C VAL A 237 -5.21 -3.46 -41.19
N HIS A 238 -4.49 -2.43 -40.71
CA HIS A 238 -4.17 -1.18 -41.44
C HIS A 238 -5.40 -0.37 -41.89
N HIS A 239 -6.49 -0.37 -41.11
CA HIS A 239 -7.60 0.54 -41.35
C HIS A 239 -7.25 1.96 -40.89
N ALA A 240 -7.85 2.97 -41.51
CA ALA A 240 -7.73 4.35 -41.05
C ALA A 240 -8.38 4.50 -39.66
N PHE A 241 -7.71 5.22 -38.77
CA PHE A 241 -8.23 5.50 -37.44
C PHE A 241 -9.01 6.79 -37.38
N THR A 242 -10.09 6.78 -36.61
CA THR A 242 -10.62 8.04 -36.08
C THR A 242 -9.62 8.65 -35.09
N LEU A 243 -9.50 9.98 -35.04
CA LEU A 243 -8.61 10.67 -34.10
C LEU A 243 -8.87 10.28 -32.63
N SER A 244 -10.14 9.98 -32.30
CA SER A 244 -10.52 9.53 -30.96
C SER A 244 -10.05 8.09 -30.65
N ALA A 245 -9.98 7.22 -31.67
CA ALA A 245 -9.47 5.86 -31.51
C ALA A 245 -7.94 5.85 -31.29
N GLU A 246 -7.20 6.62 -32.08
CA GLU A 246 -5.76 6.82 -31.92
C GLU A 246 -5.44 7.34 -30.51
N TRP A 247 -6.12 8.41 -30.08
CA TRP A 247 -5.94 8.99 -28.75
C TRP A 247 -6.22 7.99 -27.61
N LEU A 248 -7.23 7.11 -27.76
CA LEU A 248 -7.54 6.10 -26.75
C LEU A 248 -6.44 5.02 -26.67
N LEU A 249 -5.90 4.60 -27.81
CA LEU A 249 -4.80 3.62 -27.89
C LEU A 249 -3.51 4.19 -27.28
N ASP A 250 -3.16 5.43 -27.63
CA ASP A 250 -1.97 6.12 -27.11
C ASP A 250 -1.99 6.24 -25.57
N ASN A 251 -3.18 6.38 -24.99
CA ASN A 251 -3.37 6.54 -23.55
C ASN A 251 -3.78 5.25 -22.82
N ALA A 252 -3.76 4.08 -23.49
CA ALA A 252 -4.22 2.81 -22.91
C ALA A 252 -3.46 2.41 -21.64
N TYR A 253 -2.15 2.70 -21.57
CA TYR A 253 -1.32 2.40 -20.39
C TYR A 253 -1.76 3.20 -19.16
N LEU A 254 -2.07 4.49 -19.33
CA LEU A 254 -2.55 5.38 -18.27
C LEU A 254 -3.89 4.87 -17.73
N ILE A 255 -4.80 4.45 -18.61
CA ILE A 255 -6.11 3.94 -18.23
C ILE A 255 -5.98 2.67 -17.38
N ARG A 256 -5.10 1.74 -17.78
CA ARG A 256 -4.82 0.52 -17.00
C ARG A 256 -4.21 0.81 -15.63
N GLU A 257 -3.32 1.81 -15.56
CA GLU A 257 -2.75 2.28 -14.30
C GLU A 257 -3.85 2.81 -13.37
N GLN A 258 -4.74 3.68 -13.87
CA GLN A 258 -5.86 4.22 -13.08
C GLN A 258 -6.81 3.14 -12.57
N VAL A 259 -7.14 2.13 -13.38
CA VAL A 259 -7.97 0.98 -12.97
C VAL A 259 -7.27 0.16 -11.88
N THR A 260 -5.97 -0.09 -12.04
CA THR A 260 -5.17 -0.87 -11.09
C THR A 260 -5.08 -0.16 -9.74
N ASP A 261 -4.81 1.14 -9.75
CA ASP A 261 -4.74 1.97 -8.54
C ASP A 261 -6.10 2.01 -7.84
N LEU A 262 -7.18 2.28 -8.59
CA LEU A 262 -8.52 2.33 -8.01
C LEU A 262 -8.96 0.98 -7.44
N ARG A 263 -8.57 -0.15 -8.05
CA ARG A 263 -8.85 -1.49 -7.50
C ARG A 263 -8.17 -1.69 -6.13
N ARG A 264 -6.93 -1.24 -5.99
CA ARG A 264 -6.18 -1.35 -4.72
C ARG A 264 -6.78 -0.44 -3.63
N SER A 265 -7.28 0.74 -4.02
CA SER A 265 -7.83 1.76 -3.11
C SER A 265 -9.32 1.64 -2.79
N LEU A 266 -10.04 0.61 -3.26
CA LEU A 266 -11.46 0.37 -2.99
C LEU A 266 -11.70 -0.80 -1.99
N PRO A 267 -11.32 -0.69 -0.69
CA PRO A 267 -11.75 -1.69 0.30
C PRO A 267 -13.26 -1.59 0.57
N GLN A 268 -13.94 -2.74 0.54
CA GLN A 268 -15.40 -2.82 0.59
C GLN A 268 -16.01 -2.37 1.95
N LYS A 269 -15.23 -2.41 3.03
CA LYS A 269 -15.69 -2.11 4.40
C LYS A 269 -15.82 -0.61 4.68
N TYR A 270 -14.95 0.21 4.10
CA TYR A 270 -14.87 1.65 4.40
C TYR A 270 -15.99 2.46 3.72
N TYR A 271 -16.34 2.12 2.48
CA TYR A 271 -17.37 2.87 1.71
C TYR A 271 -18.81 2.41 1.97
N GLY A 272 -19.01 1.33 2.73
CA GLY A 272 -20.34 0.88 3.16
C GLY A 272 -20.94 1.72 4.28
N GLU A 273 -20.12 2.56 4.94
CA GLU A 273 -20.53 3.41 6.07
C GLU A 273 -20.76 4.88 5.64
N LEU A 274 -20.62 5.19 4.36
CA LEU A 274 -20.86 6.54 3.84
C LEU A 274 -22.36 6.90 3.88
N PRO A 275 -22.69 8.18 4.12
CA PRO A 275 -24.03 8.73 3.97
C PRO A 275 -24.71 8.33 2.65
N LEU A 276 -25.90 7.70 2.75
CA LEU A 276 -26.67 7.23 1.59
C LEU A 276 -27.82 8.19 1.27
N ILE A 277 -28.14 8.29 -0.03
CA ILE A 277 -29.29 9.08 -0.51
C ILE A 277 -30.60 8.42 -0.07
N ALA A 278 -31.47 9.19 0.58
CA ALA A 278 -32.71 8.73 1.21
C ALA A 278 -33.84 8.44 0.23
N SER A 279 -33.94 9.18 -0.88
CA SER A 279 -35.09 9.10 -1.79
C SER A 279 -34.70 9.38 -3.26
N GLY A 280 -35.62 9.06 -4.18
CA GLY A 280 -35.42 9.26 -5.62
C GLY A 280 -34.74 8.08 -6.35
N PRO A 281 -34.41 8.25 -7.65
CA PRO A 281 -33.89 7.18 -8.50
C PRO A 281 -32.55 6.59 -8.05
N GLN A 282 -31.80 7.32 -7.24
CA GLN A 282 -30.47 6.95 -6.76
C GLN A 282 -30.47 6.52 -5.28
N MET A 283 -31.65 6.26 -4.70
CA MET A 283 -31.79 5.81 -3.31
C MET A 283 -30.86 4.62 -3.00
N GLY A 284 -30.13 4.73 -1.90
CA GLY A 284 -29.19 3.70 -1.43
C GLY A 284 -27.81 3.73 -2.08
N LEU A 285 -27.50 4.74 -2.90
CA LEU A 285 -26.12 5.05 -3.32
C LEU A 285 -25.49 6.08 -2.35
N PRO A 286 -24.16 6.05 -2.16
CA PRO A 286 -23.45 7.08 -1.40
C PRO A 286 -23.67 8.47 -2.01
N ARG A 287 -23.99 9.47 -1.18
CA ARG A 287 -24.22 10.85 -1.62
C ARG A 287 -23.01 11.41 -2.37
N VAL A 288 -21.81 11.24 -1.82
CA VAL A 288 -20.54 11.66 -2.48
C VAL A 288 -20.34 11.06 -3.88
N TYR A 289 -20.84 9.85 -4.16
CA TYR A 289 -20.76 9.26 -5.49
C TYR A 289 -21.61 10.03 -6.51
N HIS A 290 -22.78 10.51 -6.09
CA HIS A 290 -23.63 11.34 -6.94
C HIS A 290 -23.05 12.75 -7.11
N VAL A 291 -22.52 13.34 -6.02
CA VAL A 291 -21.79 14.62 -6.08
C VAL A 291 -20.66 14.55 -7.11
N ALA A 292 -19.85 13.50 -7.06
CA ALA A 292 -18.78 13.28 -8.04
C ALA A 292 -19.31 13.13 -9.48
N SER A 293 -20.45 12.47 -9.66
CA SER A 293 -21.08 12.28 -10.98
C SER A 293 -21.55 13.60 -11.58
N GLU A 294 -22.25 14.42 -10.79
CA GLU A 294 -22.71 15.74 -11.24
C GLU A 294 -21.53 16.68 -11.50
N MET A 295 -20.48 16.65 -10.66
CA MET A 295 -19.26 17.44 -10.89
C MET A 295 -18.60 17.10 -12.23
N VAL A 296 -18.44 15.80 -12.55
CA VAL A 296 -17.85 15.36 -13.82
C VAL A 296 -18.73 15.74 -15.02
N ALA A 297 -20.05 15.61 -14.87
CA ALA A 297 -21.01 15.93 -15.92
C ALA A 297 -21.02 17.43 -16.23
N GLU A 298 -21.12 18.27 -15.21
CA GLU A 298 -21.15 19.73 -15.34
C GLU A 298 -19.82 20.25 -15.88
N SER A 299 -18.68 19.67 -15.48
CA SER A 299 -17.38 20.12 -15.96
C SER A 299 -17.01 19.60 -17.36
N GLY A 300 -17.91 18.88 -18.06
CA GLY A 300 -17.61 18.26 -19.35
C GLY A 300 -16.44 17.28 -19.29
N GLY A 301 -16.21 16.65 -18.13
CA GLY A 301 -15.07 15.77 -17.87
C GLY A 301 -13.75 16.50 -17.59
N ALA A 302 -13.69 17.83 -17.65
CA ALA A 302 -12.50 18.64 -17.34
C ALA A 302 -12.51 19.04 -15.86
N LEU A 303 -11.86 18.25 -15.01
CA LEU A 303 -11.77 18.51 -13.57
C LEU A 303 -10.48 19.27 -13.24
N GLU A 304 -10.65 20.50 -12.80
CA GLU A 304 -9.57 21.33 -12.26
C GLU A 304 -9.74 21.50 -10.75
N PRO A 305 -8.63 21.67 -9.98
CA PRO A 305 -8.71 21.87 -8.53
C PRO A 305 -9.65 23.01 -8.13
N GLU A 306 -9.67 24.11 -8.90
CA GLU A 306 -10.56 25.25 -8.65
C GLU A 306 -12.03 24.95 -8.93
N ILE A 307 -12.35 24.13 -9.94
CA ILE A 307 -13.71 23.68 -10.19
C ILE A 307 -14.19 22.80 -9.02
N ILE A 308 -13.33 21.88 -8.57
CA ILE A 308 -13.61 21.01 -7.42
C ILE A 308 -13.87 21.85 -6.16
N ARG A 309 -12.98 22.80 -5.87
CA ARG A 309 -13.11 23.73 -4.73
C ARG A 309 -14.42 24.50 -4.80
N LYS A 310 -14.69 25.21 -5.90
CA LYS A 310 -15.89 26.06 -6.05
C LYS A 310 -17.19 25.27 -5.91
N PHE A 311 -17.25 24.09 -6.53
CA PHE A 311 -18.43 23.23 -6.43
C PHE A 311 -18.68 22.79 -4.98
N LEU A 312 -17.64 22.32 -4.28
CA LEU A 312 -17.78 21.81 -2.91
C LEU A 312 -18.06 22.91 -1.89
N VAL A 313 -17.51 24.11 -2.08
CA VAL A 313 -17.84 25.27 -1.23
C VAL A 313 -19.32 25.61 -1.37
N ALA A 314 -19.81 25.81 -2.61
CA ALA A 314 -21.22 26.12 -2.86
C ALA A 314 -22.19 25.02 -2.40
N PHE A 315 -21.78 23.74 -2.52
CA PHE A 315 -22.58 22.62 -2.00
C PHE A 315 -22.67 22.66 -0.47
N GLN A 316 -21.54 22.87 0.21
CA GLN A 316 -21.45 22.80 1.67
C GLN A 316 -22.06 24.02 2.38
N GLU A 317 -22.26 25.15 1.69
CA GLU A 317 -23.05 26.29 2.19
C GLU A 317 -24.49 25.89 2.55
N ILE A 318 -25.06 24.90 1.86
CA ILE A 318 -26.42 24.41 2.11
C ILE A 318 -26.42 23.18 3.01
N THR A 319 -25.53 22.23 2.77
CA THR A 319 -25.46 21.01 3.59
C THR A 319 -24.02 20.50 3.69
N PRO A 320 -23.47 20.36 4.91
CA PRO A 320 -22.11 19.88 5.10
C PRO A 320 -21.95 18.43 4.63
N LEU A 321 -20.78 18.15 4.04
CA LEU A 321 -20.33 16.78 3.76
C LEU A 321 -19.66 16.22 5.01
N ASP A 322 -19.95 14.96 5.35
CA ASP A 322 -19.26 14.28 6.46
C ASP A 322 -17.76 14.12 6.10
N ILE A 323 -16.87 14.08 7.09
CA ILE A 323 -15.41 13.97 6.92
C ILE A 323 -15.05 12.82 5.98
N GLY A 324 -15.71 11.66 6.15
CA GLY A 324 -15.53 10.48 5.32
C GLY A 324 -15.96 10.67 3.86
N GLU A 325 -16.96 11.52 3.58
CA GLU A 325 -17.36 11.84 2.21
C GLU A 325 -16.31 12.69 1.50
N VAL A 326 -15.79 13.72 2.16
CA VAL A 326 -14.74 14.57 1.56
C VAL A 326 -13.49 13.73 1.24
N TRP A 327 -13.12 12.79 2.13
CA TRP A 327 -12.01 11.86 1.89
C TRP A 327 -12.29 10.82 0.80
N ALA A 328 -13.54 10.41 0.61
CA ALA A 328 -13.92 9.47 -0.45
C ALA A 328 -13.98 10.12 -1.84
N LEU A 329 -14.13 11.44 -1.92
CA LEU A 329 -14.32 12.19 -3.17
C LEU A 329 -13.26 11.90 -4.26
N PRO A 330 -11.94 11.85 -4.00
CA PRO A 330 -10.94 11.60 -5.04
C PRO A 330 -11.19 10.28 -5.78
N LEU A 331 -11.55 9.25 -5.03
CA LEU A 331 -11.81 7.91 -5.56
C LEU A 331 -13.15 7.85 -6.28
N MET A 332 -14.17 8.57 -5.79
CA MET A 332 -15.45 8.70 -6.48
C MET A 332 -15.31 9.46 -7.80
N LEU A 333 -14.54 10.55 -7.85
CA LEU A 333 -14.25 11.28 -9.08
C LEU A 333 -13.51 10.39 -10.10
N ARG A 334 -12.49 9.64 -9.66
CA ARG A 334 -11.79 8.68 -10.54
C ARG A 334 -12.72 7.59 -11.08
N LEU A 335 -13.57 7.02 -10.22
CA LEU A 335 -14.55 6.01 -10.65
C LEU A 335 -15.53 6.59 -11.68
N GLN A 336 -16.01 7.81 -11.47
CA GLN A 336 -16.92 8.51 -12.40
C GLN A 336 -16.23 8.83 -13.73
N LEU A 337 -14.98 9.31 -13.70
CA LEU A 337 -14.20 9.53 -14.93
C LEU A 337 -14.00 8.24 -15.72
N LEU A 338 -13.69 7.12 -15.06
CA LEU A 338 -13.57 5.82 -15.73
C LEU A 338 -14.92 5.32 -16.27
N GLU A 339 -16.03 5.64 -15.60
CA GLU A 339 -17.36 5.32 -16.10
C GLU A 339 -17.75 6.16 -17.33
N CYS A 340 -17.38 7.45 -17.36
CA CYS A 340 -17.47 8.30 -18.55
C CYS A 340 -16.59 7.78 -19.68
N LEU A 341 -15.33 7.42 -19.36
CA LEU A 341 -14.39 6.87 -20.33
C LEU A 341 -14.90 5.56 -20.93
N ARG A 342 -15.55 4.70 -20.14
CA ARG A 342 -16.19 3.49 -20.64
C ARG A 342 -17.23 3.81 -21.71
N VAL A 343 -18.10 4.78 -21.46
CA VAL A 343 -19.14 5.19 -22.42
C VAL A 343 -18.50 5.72 -23.70
N LEU A 344 -17.50 6.60 -23.56
CA LEU A 344 -16.77 7.17 -24.70
C LEU A 344 -16.02 6.09 -25.49
N ALA A 345 -15.35 5.15 -24.82
CA ALA A 345 -14.61 4.06 -25.46
C ALA A 345 -15.52 3.14 -26.27
N ILE A 346 -16.70 2.79 -25.74
CA ILE A 346 -17.70 2.02 -26.48
C ILE A 346 -18.20 2.81 -27.71
N GLN A 347 -18.43 4.12 -27.56
CA GLN A 347 -18.86 4.97 -28.69
C GLN A 347 -17.78 5.15 -29.76
N VAL A 348 -16.51 5.27 -29.36
CA VAL A 348 -15.36 5.37 -30.26
C VAL A 348 -15.16 4.05 -31.00
N GLU A 349 -15.25 2.91 -30.31
CA GLU A 349 -15.17 1.60 -30.94
C GLU A 349 -16.33 1.39 -31.93
N GLN A 350 -17.56 1.74 -31.55
CA GLN A 350 -18.72 1.62 -32.43
C GLN A 350 -18.58 2.48 -33.70
N GLN A 351 -17.94 3.65 -33.60
CA GLN A 351 -17.62 4.48 -34.76
C GLN A 351 -16.54 3.87 -35.63
N GLN A 352 -15.44 3.41 -35.01
CA GLN A 352 -14.39 2.71 -35.74
C GLN A 352 -14.95 1.49 -36.49
N SER A 353 -15.79 0.69 -35.84
CA SER A 353 -16.47 -0.44 -36.46
C SER A 353 -17.40 -0.02 -37.61
N GLN A 354 -18.10 1.12 -37.49
CA GLN A 354 -18.91 1.67 -38.58
C GLN A 354 -18.08 2.17 -39.76
N SER A 355 -16.91 2.78 -39.50
CA SER A 355 -15.95 3.17 -40.54
C SER A 355 -15.39 1.94 -41.27
N GLU A 356 -15.04 0.88 -40.54
CA GLU A 356 -14.62 -0.41 -41.13
C GLU A 356 -15.73 -1.09 -41.95
N GLU A 357 -16.98 -1.05 -41.47
CA GLU A 357 -18.12 -1.54 -42.23
C GLU A 357 -18.37 -0.69 -43.48
N ALA A 358 -18.20 0.62 -43.41
CA ALA A 358 -18.33 1.52 -44.54
C ALA A 358 -17.23 1.26 -45.59
N ASP A 359 -15.98 1.07 -45.18
CA ASP A 359 -14.87 0.69 -46.06
C ASP A 359 -15.12 -0.67 -46.72
N PHE A 360 -15.57 -1.66 -45.95
CA PHE A 360 -15.98 -2.95 -46.48
C PHE A 360 -17.02 -2.79 -47.59
N TRP A 361 -18.10 -2.04 -47.36
CA TRP A 361 -19.16 -1.85 -48.34
C TRP A 361 -18.73 -0.98 -49.53
N ALA A 362 -17.93 0.07 -49.31
CA ALA A 362 -17.35 0.86 -50.39
C ALA A 362 -16.51 -0.04 -51.31
N ASN A 363 -15.63 -0.88 -50.73
CA ASN A 363 -14.84 -1.85 -51.46
C ASN A 363 -15.72 -2.83 -52.26
N ARG A 364 -16.81 -3.35 -51.67
CA ARG A 364 -17.76 -4.23 -52.37
C ARG A 364 -18.46 -3.51 -53.54
N LEU A 365 -18.83 -2.24 -53.37
CA LEU A 365 -19.51 -1.46 -54.40
C LEU A 365 -18.58 -1.08 -55.54
N ILE A 366 -17.38 -0.59 -55.24
CA ILE A 366 -16.32 -0.31 -56.22
C ILE A 366 -16.02 -1.58 -57.04
N THR A 367 -15.89 -2.73 -56.38
CA THR A 367 -15.64 -4.01 -57.06
C THR A 367 -16.84 -4.43 -57.91
N ALA A 368 -18.08 -4.20 -57.46
CA ALA A 368 -19.28 -4.47 -58.23
C ALA A 368 -19.43 -3.55 -59.47
N VAL A 369 -19.03 -2.28 -59.38
CA VAL A 369 -18.95 -1.34 -60.52
C VAL A 369 -18.04 -1.90 -61.61
N ARG A 370 -16.89 -2.47 -61.24
CA ARG A 370 -15.92 -3.08 -62.19
C ARG A 370 -16.46 -4.31 -62.91
N HIS A 371 -17.43 -5.03 -62.33
CA HIS A 371 -17.91 -6.31 -62.86
C HIS A 371 -19.22 -6.23 -63.67
N ASN A 372 -20.12 -5.26 -63.44
CA ASN A 372 -21.27 -4.81 -64.29
C ASN A 372 -22.43 -4.21 -63.44
N SER A 373 -23.32 -3.41 -64.06
CA SER A 373 -24.46 -2.72 -63.41
C SER A 373 -25.48 -3.61 -62.65
N PRO A 374 -25.86 -4.84 -63.10
CA PRO A 374 -26.79 -5.70 -62.35
C PRO A 374 -26.24 -6.15 -60.99
N GLN A 375 -24.91 -6.23 -60.89
CA GLN A 375 -24.24 -6.67 -59.67
C GLN A 375 -24.15 -5.54 -58.63
N LEU A 376 -23.99 -4.30 -59.11
CA LEU A 376 -24.11 -3.09 -58.30
C LEU A 376 -25.50 -2.98 -57.66
N LEU A 377 -26.57 -3.19 -58.44
CA LEU A 377 -27.95 -3.14 -57.91
C LEU A 377 -28.19 -4.19 -56.84
N ARG A 378 -27.71 -5.43 -57.04
CA ARG A 378 -27.83 -6.50 -56.04
C ARG A 378 -27.07 -6.17 -54.75
N LYS A 379 -25.85 -5.62 -54.86
CA LYS A 379 -25.09 -5.18 -53.67
C LYS A 379 -25.72 -3.98 -52.97
N MET A 380 -26.41 -3.12 -53.72
CA MET A 380 -27.22 -2.06 -53.13
C MET A 380 -28.42 -2.58 -52.38
N GLU A 381 -29.16 -3.55 -52.94
CA GLU A 381 -30.27 -4.20 -52.24
C GLU A 381 -29.81 -4.86 -50.94
N GLU A 382 -28.70 -5.61 -50.97
CA GLU A 382 -28.11 -6.22 -49.78
C GLU A 382 -27.67 -5.18 -48.73
N LEU A 383 -27.08 -4.04 -49.15
CA LEU A 383 -26.73 -2.95 -48.24
C LEU A 383 -27.97 -2.34 -47.58
N MET A 384 -29.01 -2.07 -48.37
CA MET A 384 -30.26 -1.45 -47.91
C MET A 384 -31.02 -2.35 -46.93
N GLU A 385 -31.05 -3.67 -47.18
CA GLU A 385 -31.64 -4.63 -46.25
C GLU A 385 -30.87 -4.71 -44.93
N ARG A 386 -29.54 -4.53 -44.98
CA ARG A 386 -28.67 -4.63 -43.82
C ARG A 386 -28.72 -3.38 -42.93
N TYR A 387 -28.82 -2.20 -43.54
CA TYR A 387 -28.87 -0.91 -42.86
C TYR A 387 -30.12 -0.14 -43.27
N PRO A 388 -31.33 -0.58 -42.88
CA PRO A 388 -32.55 0.15 -43.21
C PRO A 388 -32.55 1.58 -42.62
N GLU A 389 -31.92 1.75 -41.46
CA GLU A 389 -31.68 3.03 -40.79
C GLU A 389 -30.16 3.23 -40.60
N PRO A 390 -29.43 3.74 -41.60
CA PRO A 390 -28.00 3.98 -41.49
C PRO A 390 -27.71 5.09 -40.46
N THR A 391 -26.58 4.99 -39.76
CA THR A 391 -26.15 6.06 -38.85
C THR A 391 -25.52 7.24 -39.62
N PRO A 392 -25.60 8.47 -39.11
CA PRO A 392 -24.90 9.63 -39.70
C PRO A 392 -23.41 9.39 -39.92
N HIS A 393 -22.76 8.71 -38.97
CA HIS A 393 -21.34 8.38 -39.07
C HIS A 393 -21.05 7.40 -40.21
N PHE A 394 -21.76 6.27 -40.29
CA PHE A 394 -21.63 5.30 -41.38
C PHE A 394 -21.88 5.95 -42.75
N ALA A 395 -22.89 6.81 -42.85
CA ALA A 395 -23.21 7.55 -44.07
C ALA A 395 -22.07 8.48 -44.52
N SER A 396 -21.48 9.23 -43.57
CA SER A 396 -20.37 10.14 -43.84
C SER A 396 -19.13 9.38 -44.34
N GLU A 397 -18.76 8.29 -43.68
CA GLU A 397 -17.61 7.45 -44.05
C GLU A 397 -17.82 6.78 -45.42
N LEU A 398 -19.00 6.22 -45.67
CA LEU A 398 -19.32 5.55 -46.95
C LEU A 398 -19.27 6.53 -48.13
N VAL A 399 -19.78 7.76 -47.96
CA VAL A 399 -19.70 8.82 -48.98
C VAL A 399 -18.25 9.26 -49.20
N ALA A 400 -17.44 9.38 -48.15
CA ALA A 400 -16.04 9.75 -48.25
C ALA A 400 -15.23 8.71 -49.06
N HIS A 401 -15.47 7.42 -48.85
CA HIS A 401 -14.81 6.34 -49.62
C HIS A 401 -15.27 6.22 -51.08
N LEU A 402 -16.48 6.71 -51.42
CA LEU A 402 -17.06 6.64 -52.76
C LEU A 402 -16.94 7.97 -53.53
N TYR A 403 -16.22 8.97 -52.99
CA TYR A 403 -16.20 10.32 -53.55
C TYR A 403 -15.74 10.39 -55.01
N ASP A 404 -14.78 9.53 -55.41
CA ASP A 404 -14.22 9.48 -56.77
C ASP A 404 -14.98 8.52 -57.72
N GLU A 405 -16.07 7.88 -57.26
CA GLU A 405 -16.77 6.82 -58.00
C GLU A 405 -18.10 7.31 -58.60
N GLU A 406 -18.02 7.84 -59.84
CA GLU A 406 -19.14 8.49 -60.55
C GLU A 406 -20.38 7.60 -60.73
N ALA A 407 -20.22 6.27 -60.77
CA ALA A 407 -21.31 5.33 -61.00
C ALA A 407 -22.07 4.93 -59.72
N ALA A 408 -21.39 4.86 -58.58
CA ALA A 408 -21.98 4.38 -57.32
C ALA A 408 -22.45 5.53 -56.42
N LEU A 409 -21.73 6.66 -56.42
CA LEU A 409 -21.97 7.77 -55.51
C LEU A 409 -23.39 8.36 -55.60
N PRO A 410 -23.99 8.62 -56.78
CA PRO A 410 -25.34 9.19 -56.85
C PRO A 410 -26.42 8.25 -56.31
N LEU A 411 -26.27 6.94 -56.52
CA LEU A 411 -27.22 5.92 -56.03
C LEU A 411 -27.18 5.82 -54.50
N VAL A 412 -25.97 5.76 -53.93
CA VAL A 412 -25.75 5.71 -52.48
C VAL A 412 -26.22 7.01 -51.83
N SER A 413 -25.85 8.15 -52.41
CA SER A 413 -26.23 9.47 -51.88
C SER A 413 -27.75 9.65 -51.84
N GLY A 414 -28.43 9.33 -52.94
CA GLY A 414 -29.89 9.41 -53.02
C GLY A 414 -30.62 8.43 -52.09
N TRP A 415 -30.01 7.29 -51.74
CA TRP A 415 -30.53 6.40 -50.69
C TRP A 415 -30.34 7.00 -49.29
N LEU A 416 -29.13 7.46 -48.98
CA LEU A 416 -28.80 8.03 -47.67
C LEU A 416 -29.64 9.27 -47.33
N GLU A 417 -29.84 10.19 -48.28
CA GLU A 417 -30.69 11.39 -48.07
C GLU A 417 -32.15 11.00 -47.76
N ARG A 418 -32.69 9.98 -48.43
CA ARG A 418 -34.05 9.48 -48.18
C ARG A 418 -34.16 8.78 -46.84
N SER A 419 -33.17 7.97 -46.46
CA SER A 419 -33.17 7.25 -45.19
C SER A 419 -32.95 8.18 -43.98
N LEU A 420 -32.03 9.14 -44.09
CA LEU A 420 -31.69 10.09 -43.01
C LEU A 420 -32.62 11.31 -42.94
N ARG A 421 -33.43 11.54 -43.98
CA ARG A 421 -34.40 12.64 -44.09
C ARG A 421 -33.78 14.04 -43.98
N ALA A 422 -32.52 14.17 -44.38
CA ALA A 422 -31.77 15.43 -44.39
C ALA A 422 -30.76 15.45 -45.54
N PRO A 423 -30.38 16.63 -46.06
CA PRO A 423 -29.30 16.76 -47.04
C PRO A 423 -27.98 16.22 -46.47
N LEU A 424 -27.19 15.50 -47.27
CA LEU A 424 -25.94 14.89 -46.80
C LEU A 424 -24.95 15.90 -46.21
N LEU A 425 -24.87 17.09 -46.80
CA LEU A 425 -23.99 18.16 -46.29
C LEU A 425 -24.33 18.54 -44.84
N GLU A 426 -25.61 18.59 -44.48
CA GLU A 426 -26.04 18.91 -43.11
C GLU A 426 -25.70 17.76 -42.15
N VAL A 427 -25.94 16.51 -42.58
CA VAL A 427 -25.60 15.30 -41.81
C VAL A 427 -24.09 15.26 -41.52
N MET A 428 -23.25 15.51 -42.52
CA MET A 428 -21.79 15.53 -42.37
C MET A 428 -21.33 16.66 -41.45
N GLN A 429 -21.92 17.86 -41.54
CA GLN A 429 -21.59 18.96 -40.64
C GLN A 429 -21.97 18.65 -39.18
N GLN A 430 -23.15 18.07 -38.95
CA GLN A 430 -23.59 17.66 -37.62
C GLN A 430 -22.69 16.55 -37.06
N GLU A 431 -22.30 15.58 -37.89
CA GLU A 431 -21.42 14.49 -37.50
C GLU A 431 -20.00 14.99 -37.15
N ASN A 432 -19.42 15.88 -37.96
CA ASN A 432 -18.12 16.49 -37.65
C ASN A 432 -18.14 17.26 -36.32
N ARG A 433 -19.22 18.00 -36.04
CA ARG A 433 -19.40 18.67 -34.73
C ARG A 433 -19.49 17.65 -33.59
N ARG A 434 -20.22 16.55 -33.80
CA ARG A 434 -20.37 15.48 -32.81
C ARG A 434 -19.02 14.80 -32.49
N GLN A 435 -18.22 14.51 -33.52
CA GLN A 435 -16.87 13.94 -33.37
C GLN A 435 -15.92 14.89 -32.62
N ALA A 436 -15.91 16.18 -32.97
CA ALA A 436 -15.08 17.18 -32.29
C ALA A 436 -15.38 17.27 -30.78
N VAL A 437 -16.66 17.18 -30.42
CA VAL A 437 -17.11 17.23 -29.02
C VAL A 437 -16.71 15.95 -28.28
N GLN A 438 -16.89 14.79 -28.91
CA GLN A 438 -16.48 13.52 -28.32
C GLN A 438 -14.96 13.46 -28.12
N GLN A 439 -14.18 13.95 -29.08
CA GLN A 439 -12.72 14.02 -28.98
C GLN A 439 -12.30 14.94 -27.82
N THR A 440 -12.92 16.10 -27.70
CA THR A 440 -12.67 17.03 -26.58
C THR A 440 -13.03 16.40 -25.23
N ALA A 441 -14.19 15.72 -25.15
CA ALA A 441 -14.62 15.03 -23.94
C ALA A 441 -13.66 13.89 -23.55
N LEU A 442 -13.17 13.12 -24.53
CA LEU A 442 -12.19 12.06 -24.32
C LEU A 442 -10.85 12.62 -23.80
N ALA A 443 -10.36 13.69 -24.44
CA ALA A 443 -9.15 14.38 -24.02
C ALA A 443 -9.26 14.94 -22.59
N ASN A 444 -10.41 15.55 -22.26
CA ASN A 444 -10.69 16.09 -20.94
C ASN A 444 -10.71 14.99 -19.87
N VAL A 445 -11.41 13.88 -20.10
CA VAL A 445 -11.50 12.76 -19.14
C VAL A 445 -10.13 12.15 -18.87
N ILE A 446 -9.33 11.90 -19.92
CA ILE A 446 -7.96 11.36 -19.78
C ILE A 446 -7.04 12.34 -19.04
N THR A 447 -7.10 13.63 -19.39
CA THR A 447 -6.31 14.67 -18.73
C THR A 447 -6.70 14.82 -17.27
N SER A 448 -7.99 14.77 -16.96
CA SER A 448 -8.51 14.80 -15.58
C SER A 448 -8.06 13.60 -14.77
N CYS A 449 -8.07 12.39 -15.34
CA CYS A 449 -7.52 11.20 -14.68
C CYS A 449 -6.06 11.42 -14.24
N ARG A 450 -5.22 11.96 -15.14
CA ARG A 450 -3.82 12.30 -14.83
C ARG A 450 -3.73 13.40 -13.78
N ARG A 451 -4.54 14.45 -13.90
CA ARG A 451 -4.52 15.61 -13.00
C ARG A 451 -4.96 15.25 -11.59
N LEU A 452 -6.00 14.42 -11.40
CA LEU A 452 -6.44 13.94 -10.09
C LEU A 452 -5.35 13.14 -9.34
N ALA A 453 -4.35 12.60 -10.03
CA ALA A 453 -3.21 11.95 -9.39
C ALA A 453 -2.15 12.96 -8.87
N GLN A 454 -2.12 14.17 -9.43
CA GLN A 454 -1.14 15.22 -9.13
C GLN A 454 -1.64 16.25 -8.10
N ILE A 455 -2.95 16.27 -7.79
CA ILE A 455 -3.51 17.18 -6.79
C ILE A 455 -2.97 16.85 -5.40
N ALA A 456 -2.53 17.88 -4.67
CA ALA A 456 -2.22 17.79 -3.24
C ALA A 456 -3.52 17.68 -2.42
N TRP A 457 -4.13 16.49 -2.40
CA TRP A 457 -5.44 16.28 -1.77
C TRP A 457 -5.46 16.61 -0.27
N ARG A 458 -4.33 16.49 0.42
CA ARG A 458 -4.20 16.89 1.83
C ARG A 458 -4.51 18.38 2.02
N GLU A 459 -3.92 19.23 1.18
CA GLU A 459 -4.12 20.68 1.22
C GLU A 459 -5.52 21.07 0.73
N LEU A 460 -5.98 20.44 -0.36
CA LEU A 460 -7.32 20.67 -0.88
C LEU A 460 -8.36 20.32 0.19
N PHE A 461 -8.25 19.15 0.83
CA PHE A 461 -9.10 18.71 1.93
C PHE A 461 -9.15 19.73 3.08
N GLN A 462 -8.00 20.17 3.58
CA GLN A 462 -7.93 21.15 4.68
C GLN A 462 -8.63 22.46 4.31
N SER A 463 -8.54 22.87 3.05
CA SER A 463 -9.13 24.12 2.57
C SER A 463 -10.64 24.06 2.28
N ILE A 464 -11.25 22.87 2.23
CA ILE A 464 -12.68 22.67 1.94
C ILE A 464 -13.46 22.02 3.08
N SER A 465 -12.77 21.40 4.04
CA SER A 465 -13.39 20.69 5.15
C SER A 465 -13.92 21.67 6.18
N TRP A 466 -15.24 21.74 6.34
CA TRP A 466 -15.86 22.55 7.39
C TRP A 466 -15.41 22.10 8.79
N ALA A 467 -15.21 20.79 9.00
CA ALA A 467 -14.75 20.23 10.26
C ALA A 467 -13.34 20.72 10.65
N GLU A 468 -12.45 20.94 9.68
CA GLU A 468 -11.13 21.54 9.91
C GLU A 468 -11.28 22.98 10.43
N SER A 469 -12.16 23.76 9.80
CA SER A 469 -12.43 25.15 10.21
C SER A 469 -13.01 25.23 11.62
N GLU A 470 -13.96 24.35 11.97
CA GLU A 470 -14.56 24.32 13.31
C GLU A 470 -13.56 23.87 14.38
N LEU A 471 -12.79 22.81 14.13
CA LEU A 471 -11.77 22.34 15.07
C LEU A 471 -10.63 23.36 15.26
N ALA A 472 -10.37 24.21 14.26
CA ALA A 472 -9.43 25.32 14.39
C ALA A 472 -9.87 26.39 15.40
N ALA A 473 -11.16 26.42 15.80
CA ALA A 473 -11.66 27.26 16.92
C ALA A 473 -11.27 26.72 18.32
N ASP A 474 -10.28 25.82 18.38
CA ASP A 474 -9.64 25.30 19.59
C ASP A 474 -9.25 26.43 20.57
N PRO A 475 -9.76 26.42 21.82
CA PRO A 475 -9.48 27.48 22.80
C PRO A 475 -8.00 27.66 23.16
N ALA A 476 -7.19 26.63 22.97
CA ALA A 476 -5.74 26.67 23.17
C ALA A 476 -4.95 27.12 21.92
N GLY A 477 -5.59 27.23 20.75
CA GLY A 477 -4.92 27.54 19.48
C GLY A 477 -3.84 26.51 19.08
N VAL A 478 -3.96 25.27 19.56
CA VAL A 478 -2.97 24.21 19.31
C VAL A 478 -3.37 23.42 18.06
N TYR A 479 -4.67 23.13 17.87
CA TYR A 479 -5.17 22.32 16.74
C TYR A 479 -4.68 22.81 15.37
N ALA A 480 -4.76 24.12 15.12
CA ALA A 480 -4.36 24.73 13.85
C ALA A 480 -2.83 24.65 13.57
N ARG A 481 -2.03 24.29 14.57
CA ARG A 481 -0.57 24.13 14.49
C ARG A 481 -0.12 22.67 14.54
N LEU A 482 -1.05 21.71 14.55
CA LEU A 482 -0.74 20.28 14.53
C LEU A 482 -0.26 19.81 13.16
N ASP A 483 0.50 18.72 13.10
CA ASP A 483 0.77 18.03 11.83
C ASP A 483 -0.49 17.43 11.21
N PHE A 484 -0.42 17.13 9.92
CA PHE A 484 -1.58 16.66 9.17
C PHE A 484 -2.14 15.36 9.75
N GLU A 485 -1.26 14.43 10.10
CA GLU A 485 -1.56 13.11 10.63
C GLU A 485 -2.23 13.17 12.01
N THR A 486 -1.82 14.09 12.90
CA THR A 486 -2.51 14.28 14.19
C THR A 486 -3.87 14.93 14.00
N ARG A 487 -4.02 15.91 13.09
CA ARG A 487 -5.34 16.46 12.76
C ARG A 487 -6.27 15.39 12.19
N ASP A 488 -5.75 14.50 11.34
CA ASP A 488 -6.56 13.42 10.77
C ASP A 488 -7.01 12.40 11.82
N ARG A 489 -6.18 12.13 12.83
CA ARG A 489 -6.58 11.31 13.98
C ARG A 489 -7.67 11.96 14.81
N CYS A 490 -7.59 13.28 15.03
CA CYS A 490 -8.67 14.04 15.68
C CYS A 490 -9.97 13.97 14.87
N ARG A 491 -9.92 14.17 13.55
CA ARG A 491 -11.08 14.04 12.64
C ARG A 491 -11.66 12.61 12.64
N SER A 492 -10.80 11.61 12.62
CA SER A 492 -11.21 10.21 12.72
C SER A 492 -11.88 9.89 14.06
N ALA A 493 -11.43 10.50 15.16
CA ALA A 493 -12.07 10.36 16.46
C ALA A 493 -13.48 11.00 16.47
N VAL A 494 -13.68 12.12 15.77
CA VAL A 494 -15.01 12.73 15.56
C VAL A 494 -15.92 11.76 14.81
N GLU A 495 -15.48 11.19 13.68
CA GLU A 495 -16.25 10.20 12.91
C GLU A 495 -16.64 8.98 13.77
N GLU A 496 -15.71 8.45 14.56
CA GLU A 496 -15.97 7.32 15.46
C GLU A 496 -17.04 7.64 16.52
N ILE A 497 -16.88 8.77 17.22
CA ILE A 497 -17.79 9.16 18.30
C ILE A 497 -19.17 9.49 17.73
N ALA A 498 -19.24 10.19 16.59
CA ALA A 498 -20.49 10.45 15.88
C ALA A 498 -21.21 9.15 15.51
N ARG A 499 -20.46 8.14 15.02
CA ARG A 499 -21.01 6.81 14.70
C ARG A 499 -21.53 6.08 15.94
N TRP A 500 -20.80 6.10 17.05
CA TRP A 500 -21.21 5.44 18.29
C TRP A 500 -22.39 6.13 18.99
N SER A 501 -22.52 7.45 18.85
CA SER A 501 -23.59 8.25 19.44
C SER A 501 -24.82 8.40 18.55
N LYS A 502 -24.74 7.98 17.27
CA LYS A 502 -25.74 8.31 16.23
C LYS A 502 -26.01 9.82 16.09
N CYS A 503 -25.06 10.68 16.48
CA CYS A 503 -25.16 12.13 16.34
C CYS A 503 -24.46 12.61 15.05
N SER A 504 -24.67 13.87 14.66
CA SER A 504 -23.89 14.50 13.60
C SER A 504 -22.43 14.72 14.04
N GLU A 505 -21.52 14.78 13.07
CA GLU A 505 -20.12 15.15 13.31
C GLU A 505 -20.04 16.55 13.91
N GLN A 506 -20.90 17.48 13.45
CA GLN A 506 -20.99 18.85 13.96
C GLN A 506 -21.27 18.89 15.45
N LYS A 507 -22.32 18.17 15.91
CA LYS A 507 -22.65 18.10 17.34
C LYS A 507 -21.51 17.51 18.18
N THR A 508 -20.73 16.60 17.61
CA THR A 508 -19.57 15.99 18.28
C THR A 508 -18.44 17.01 18.45
N ILE A 509 -18.15 17.79 17.41
CA ILE A 509 -17.17 18.89 17.44
C ILE A 509 -17.61 19.97 18.44
N ASP A 510 -18.86 20.42 18.37
CA ASP A 510 -19.42 21.42 19.28
C ASP A 510 -19.26 21.02 20.74
N GLN A 511 -19.54 19.75 21.06
CA GLN A 511 -19.42 19.24 22.42
C GLN A 511 -17.95 19.13 22.87
N ALA A 512 -17.03 18.75 21.98
CA ALA A 512 -15.60 18.72 22.27
C ALA A 512 -15.06 20.13 22.56
N LEU A 513 -15.45 21.12 21.74
CA LEU A 513 -15.09 22.52 21.94
C LEU A 513 -15.73 23.09 23.21
N ALA A 514 -16.97 22.75 23.53
CA ALA A 514 -17.62 23.19 24.76
C ALA A 514 -16.90 22.67 26.02
N LEU A 515 -16.48 21.41 26.01
CA LEU A 515 -15.67 20.83 27.10
C LEU A 515 -14.31 21.52 27.22
N ALA A 516 -13.63 21.75 26.10
CA ALA A 516 -12.35 22.47 26.07
C ALA A 516 -12.46 23.92 26.56
N LYS A 517 -13.55 24.63 26.21
CA LYS A 517 -13.80 26.00 26.68
C LYS A 517 -14.06 26.06 28.18
N ALA A 518 -14.70 25.04 28.75
CA ALA A 518 -15.03 24.97 30.17
C ALA A 518 -13.86 24.50 31.06
N ALA A 519 -12.76 24.04 30.48
CA ALA A 519 -11.63 23.51 31.23
C ALA A 519 -10.74 24.62 31.81
N GLU A 520 -10.33 24.46 33.07
CA GLU A 520 -9.37 25.37 33.73
C GLU A 520 -7.91 24.96 33.48
N ASP A 521 -7.63 23.66 33.39
CA ASP A 521 -6.29 23.13 33.12
C ASP A 521 -5.86 23.41 31.67
N GLU A 522 -4.62 23.89 31.49
CA GLU A 522 -4.08 24.29 30.18
C GLU A 522 -4.10 23.16 29.15
N VAL A 523 -3.86 21.91 29.58
CA VAL A 523 -3.84 20.75 28.68
C VAL A 523 -5.26 20.37 28.27
N ALA A 524 -6.20 20.43 29.22
CA ALA A 524 -7.61 20.16 28.95
C ALA A 524 -8.28 21.26 28.09
N ARG A 525 -7.74 22.49 28.04
CA ARG A 525 -8.22 23.54 27.13
C ARG A 525 -7.97 23.25 25.65
N HIS A 526 -7.15 22.26 25.32
CA HIS A 526 -6.93 21.83 23.95
C HIS A 526 -7.97 20.78 23.52
N VAL A 527 -8.65 21.01 22.39
CA VAL A 527 -9.68 20.09 21.86
C VAL A 527 -9.18 18.65 21.64
N GLY A 528 -7.90 18.48 21.26
CA GLY A 528 -7.30 17.15 21.06
C GLY A 528 -7.28 16.29 22.32
N TYR A 529 -7.27 16.90 23.52
CA TYR A 529 -7.36 16.18 24.79
C TYR A 529 -8.64 15.34 24.88
N TYR A 530 -9.77 15.87 24.39
CA TYR A 530 -11.06 15.18 24.39
C TYR A 530 -11.28 14.24 23.19
N LEU A 531 -10.49 14.38 22.13
CA LEU A 531 -10.61 13.55 20.93
C LEU A 531 -9.70 12.32 20.98
N ILE A 532 -8.42 12.51 21.31
CA ILE A 532 -7.39 11.48 21.16
C ILE A 532 -6.68 11.09 22.47
N ASP A 533 -7.03 11.69 23.61
CA ASP A 533 -6.36 11.47 24.90
C ASP A 533 -7.37 11.17 26.04
N ALA A 534 -6.95 11.34 27.29
CA ALA A 534 -7.67 11.00 28.52
C ALA A 534 -9.00 11.73 28.71
N GLY A 535 -9.27 12.83 27.99
CA GLY A 535 -10.56 13.50 27.98
C GLY A 535 -11.64 12.76 27.20
N ARG A 536 -11.27 11.78 26.37
CA ARG A 536 -12.20 11.06 25.47
C ARG A 536 -13.42 10.43 26.16
N PRO A 537 -13.31 9.77 27.33
CA PRO A 537 -14.48 9.25 28.04
C PRO A 537 -15.47 10.33 28.51
N ALA A 538 -15.04 11.58 28.68
CA ALA A 538 -15.94 12.69 29.01
C ALA A 538 -16.77 13.10 27.78
N LEU A 539 -16.15 13.21 26.61
CA LEU A 539 -16.83 13.50 25.34
C LEU A 539 -17.84 12.40 24.96
N GLU A 540 -17.46 11.13 25.15
CA GLU A 540 -18.34 9.99 24.91
C GLU A 540 -19.59 10.01 25.79
N ARG A 541 -19.45 10.39 27.07
CA ARG A 541 -20.60 10.56 27.98
C ARG A 541 -21.47 11.74 27.57
N ALA A 542 -20.86 12.86 27.23
CA ALA A 542 -21.59 14.06 26.81
C ALA A 542 -22.39 13.84 25.50
N THR A 543 -21.89 12.98 24.60
CA THR A 543 -22.57 12.60 23.36
C THR A 543 -23.46 11.35 23.49
N SER A 544 -23.50 10.70 24.67
CA SER A 544 -24.19 9.42 24.89
C SER A 544 -23.75 8.30 23.93
N ALA A 545 -22.45 8.26 23.62
CA ALA A 545 -21.86 7.30 22.69
C ALA A 545 -21.94 5.85 23.20
N ARG A 546 -22.43 4.93 22.35
CA ARG A 546 -22.46 3.49 22.61
C ARG A 546 -21.15 2.84 22.16
N VAL A 547 -20.11 2.97 22.98
CA VAL A 547 -18.78 2.40 22.68
C VAL A 547 -18.86 0.87 22.46
N PRO A 548 -18.32 0.33 21.35
CA PRO A 548 -18.33 -1.10 21.05
C PRO A 548 -17.64 -1.95 22.13
N LEU A 549 -18.07 -3.21 22.29
CA LEU A 549 -17.50 -4.13 23.28
C LEU A 549 -15.99 -4.37 23.07
N ALA A 550 -15.53 -4.46 21.83
CA ALA A 550 -14.12 -4.63 21.50
C ALA A 550 -13.26 -3.44 21.97
N GLU A 551 -13.77 -2.21 21.87
CA GLU A 551 -13.05 -1.03 22.35
C GLU A 551 -13.09 -0.95 23.88
N ARG A 552 -14.21 -1.34 24.51
CA ARG A 552 -14.29 -1.45 25.97
C ARG A 552 -13.31 -2.48 26.53
N SER A 553 -13.15 -3.64 25.87
CA SER A 553 -12.20 -4.67 26.32
C SER A 553 -10.76 -4.21 26.16
N ARG A 554 -10.41 -3.54 25.05
CA ARG A 554 -9.09 -2.91 24.86
C ARG A 554 -8.76 -1.89 25.96
N ARG A 555 -9.72 -1.04 26.32
CA ARG A 555 -9.56 -0.09 27.43
C ARG A 555 -9.45 -0.79 28.78
N GLY A 556 -10.22 -1.85 29.00
CA GLY A 556 -10.12 -2.69 30.19
C GLY A 556 -8.74 -3.32 30.33
N LEU A 557 -8.17 -3.81 29.23
CA LEU A 557 -6.82 -4.35 29.14
C LEU A 557 -5.77 -3.29 29.49
N ARG A 558 -5.86 -2.07 28.95
CA ARG A 558 -4.96 -0.95 29.30
C ARG A 558 -5.11 -0.51 30.76
N ALA A 559 -6.35 -0.41 31.26
CA ALA A 559 -6.64 -0.02 32.64
C ALA A 559 -6.08 -1.02 33.67
N HIS A 560 -6.03 -2.31 33.31
CA HIS A 560 -5.47 -3.38 34.14
C HIS A 560 -4.18 -3.96 33.57
N ALA A 561 -3.41 -3.15 32.84
CA ALA A 561 -2.23 -3.58 32.08
C ALA A 561 -1.31 -4.50 32.89
N ALA A 562 -0.95 -4.09 34.11
CA ALA A 562 -0.07 -4.87 34.98
C ALA A 562 -0.65 -6.25 35.33
N GLY A 563 -1.91 -6.29 35.77
CA GLY A 563 -2.58 -7.53 36.17
C GLY A 563 -2.77 -8.49 35.00
N SER A 564 -3.23 -7.98 33.85
CA SER A 564 -3.43 -8.80 32.65
C SER A 564 -2.11 -9.31 32.06
N PHE A 565 -1.09 -8.45 31.97
CA PHE A 565 0.21 -8.82 31.42
C PHE A 565 0.94 -9.83 32.31
N PHE A 566 1.16 -9.50 33.59
CA PHE A 566 1.88 -10.41 34.50
C PHE A 566 1.08 -11.66 34.80
N GLY A 567 -0.25 -11.56 34.93
CA GLY A 567 -1.13 -12.70 35.15
C GLY A 567 -1.12 -13.68 33.97
N SER A 568 -1.15 -13.18 32.73
CA SER A 568 -1.09 -14.05 31.54
C SER A 568 0.27 -14.74 31.39
N ILE A 569 1.37 -14.01 31.61
CA ILE A 569 2.73 -14.59 31.61
C ILE A 569 2.83 -15.66 32.69
N PHE A 570 2.38 -15.37 33.92
CA PHE A 570 2.44 -16.30 35.04
C PHE A 570 1.64 -17.58 34.74
N LEU A 571 0.37 -17.46 34.34
CA LEU A 571 -0.50 -18.59 34.05
C LEU A 571 0.06 -19.46 32.91
N LEU A 572 0.54 -18.83 31.84
CA LEU A 572 1.09 -19.54 30.69
C LEU A 572 2.41 -20.25 31.05
N THR A 573 3.28 -19.59 31.83
CA THR A 573 4.52 -20.20 32.33
C THR A 573 4.22 -21.40 33.22
N VAL A 574 3.30 -21.26 34.18
CA VAL A 574 2.90 -22.36 35.07
C VAL A 574 2.32 -23.52 34.28
N ALA A 575 1.45 -23.27 33.29
CA ALA A 575 0.89 -24.31 32.44
C ALA A 575 1.97 -25.05 31.64
N MET A 576 2.91 -24.30 31.03
CA MET A 576 4.02 -24.86 30.23
C MET A 576 5.02 -25.64 31.08
N VAL A 577 5.19 -25.30 32.36
CA VAL A 577 6.05 -26.04 33.29
C VAL A 577 5.32 -27.27 33.85
N ALA A 578 4.08 -27.11 34.30
CA ALA A 578 3.32 -28.18 34.95
C ALA A 578 2.98 -29.33 34.00
N ALA A 579 2.60 -29.05 32.75
CA ALA A 579 2.15 -30.09 31.83
C ALA A 579 3.23 -31.16 31.52
N PRO A 580 4.48 -30.81 31.17
CA PRO A 580 5.54 -31.80 30.99
C PRO A 580 5.91 -32.52 32.28
N LEU A 581 5.96 -31.81 33.42
CA LEU A 581 6.32 -32.42 34.70
C LEU A 581 5.28 -33.43 35.19
N LEU A 582 3.99 -33.14 35.05
CA LEU A 582 2.92 -34.09 35.37
C LEU A 582 3.02 -35.33 34.49
N PHE A 583 3.31 -35.17 33.20
CA PHE A 583 3.47 -36.27 32.25
C PHE A 583 4.60 -37.24 32.63
N ILE A 584 5.71 -36.76 33.19
CA ILE A 584 6.85 -37.60 33.59
C ILE A 584 6.91 -37.94 35.08
N SER A 585 5.97 -37.44 35.88
CA SER A 585 6.03 -37.48 37.36
C SER A 585 6.10 -38.90 37.94
N GLU A 586 5.44 -39.87 37.29
CA GLU A 586 5.45 -41.28 37.72
C GLU A 586 6.74 -42.02 37.31
N SER A 587 7.50 -41.48 36.36
CA SER A 587 8.64 -42.16 35.72
C SER A 587 10.01 -41.65 36.20
N VAL A 588 10.04 -40.60 37.02
CA VAL A 588 11.27 -39.87 37.37
C VAL A 588 11.30 -39.56 38.87
N HIS A 589 12.48 -39.63 39.48
CA HIS A 589 12.66 -39.33 40.91
C HIS A 589 12.36 -37.86 41.23
N GLY A 590 11.81 -37.58 42.42
CA GLY A 590 11.32 -36.24 42.80
C GLY A 590 12.37 -35.13 42.75
N LEU A 591 13.62 -35.42 43.10
CA LEU A 591 14.73 -34.45 42.98
C LEU A 591 15.01 -34.06 41.52
N THR A 592 15.04 -35.04 40.61
CA THR A 592 15.22 -34.82 39.17
C THR A 592 14.03 -34.05 38.59
N LEU A 593 12.80 -34.36 39.05
CA LEU A 593 11.60 -33.63 38.67
C LEU A 593 11.66 -32.15 39.10
N GLY A 594 12.12 -31.88 40.33
CA GLY A 594 12.35 -30.52 40.83
C GLY A 594 13.40 -29.76 40.02
N LEU A 595 14.52 -30.41 39.68
CA LEU A 595 15.58 -29.82 38.85
C LEU A 595 15.09 -29.50 37.43
N LEU A 596 14.34 -30.41 36.80
CA LEU A 596 13.73 -30.19 35.48
C LEU A 596 12.75 -29.02 35.53
N GLY A 597 11.92 -28.93 36.57
CA GLY A 597 11.00 -27.80 36.74
C GLY A 597 11.72 -26.46 36.88
N PHE A 598 12.80 -26.42 37.67
CA PHE A 598 13.62 -25.21 37.82
C PHE A 598 14.29 -24.80 36.50
N LEU A 599 14.86 -25.74 35.75
CA LEU A 599 15.51 -25.48 34.47
C LEU A 599 14.51 -25.11 33.36
N LEU A 600 13.32 -25.72 33.36
CA LEU A 600 12.25 -25.45 32.41
C LEU A 600 11.59 -24.09 32.64
N LEU A 601 11.57 -23.58 33.87
CA LEU A 601 10.94 -22.32 34.23
C LEU A 601 11.39 -21.15 33.33
N LEU A 602 12.69 -21.06 33.05
CA LEU A 602 13.28 -19.99 32.25
C LEU A 602 12.87 -20.04 30.76
N PRO A 603 13.10 -21.12 29.99
CA PRO A 603 12.64 -21.21 28.61
C PRO A 603 11.11 -21.18 28.49
N ALA A 604 10.36 -21.74 29.45
CA ALA A 604 8.90 -21.64 29.47
C ALA A 604 8.44 -20.18 29.66
N SER A 605 9.07 -19.43 30.56
CA SER A 605 8.77 -18.00 30.74
C SER A 605 9.11 -17.17 29.50
N GLU A 606 10.17 -17.52 28.76
CA GLU A 606 10.53 -16.85 27.50
C GLU A 606 9.43 -17.04 26.46
N LEU A 607 8.99 -18.29 26.24
CA LEU A 607 7.92 -18.58 25.31
C LEU A 607 6.61 -17.90 25.73
N ALA A 608 6.33 -17.85 27.04
CA ALA A 608 5.17 -17.17 27.57
C ALA A 608 5.19 -15.65 27.29
N VAL A 609 6.33 -14.98 27.54
CA VAL A 609 6.51 -13.56 27.21
C VAL A 609 6.34 -13.32 25.72
N LEU A 610 6.96 -14.14 24.87
CA LEU A 610 6.86 -14.02 23.41
C LEU A 610 5.41 -14.20 22.91
N ALA A 611 4.68 -15.17 23.45
CA ALA A 611 3.28 -15.40 23.12
C ALA A 611 2.38 -14.25 23.58
N VAL A 612 2.54 -13.79 24.83
CA VAL A 612 1.77 -12.67 25.38
C VAL A 612 2.05 -11.39 24.59
N ASN A 613 3.32 -11.11 24.25
CA ASN A 613 3.69 -9.97 23.42
C ASN A 613 2.97 -10.01 22.07
N TYR A 614 2.95 -11.16 21.37
CA TYR A 614 2.20 -11.31 20.12
C TYR A 614 0.70 -11.04 20.29
N PHE A 615 0.07 -11.56 21.35
CA PHE A 615 -1.34 -11.29 21.62
C PHE A 615 -1.60 -9.81 21.90
N VAL A 616 -0.73 -9.14 22.64
CA VAL A 616 -0.87 -7.69 22.91
C VAL A 616 -0.76 -6.90 21.61
N THR A 617 0.27 -7.13 20.80
CA THR A 617 0.50 -6.39 19.54
C THR A 617 -0.51 -6.72 18.44
N SER A 618 -1.22 -7.85 18.52
CA SER A 618 -2.32 -8.18 17.59
C SER A 618 -3.67 -7.63 18.03
N LEU A 619 -3.89 -7.47 19.35
CA LEU A 619 -5.15 -6.96 19.91
C LEU A 619 -5.18 -5.42 19.98
N LEU A 620 -4.04 -4.80 20.30
CA LEU A 620 -3.91 -3.35 20.45
C LEU A 620 -3.28 -2.73 19.19
N PRO A 621 -3.88 -1.67 18.63
CA PRO A 621 -3.24 -0.94 17.53
C PRO A 621 -2.02 -0.16 18.05
N PRO A 622 -0.98 0.04 17.20
CA PRO A 622 0.16 0.87 17.53
C PRO A 622 -0.25 2.27 17.98
N GLU A 623 0.29 2.74 19.09
CA GLU A 623 0.09 4.11 19.55
C GLU A 623 1.09 5.05 18.86
N VAL A 624 0.55 6.01 18.09
CA VAL A 624 1.34 7.09 17.50
C VAL A 624 1.23 8.30 18.43
N LEU A 625 2.33 8.98 18.73
CA LEU A 625 2.29 10.20 19.55
C LEU A 625 1.83 11.41 18.71
N PRO A 626 1.00 12.32 19.27
CA PRO A 626 0.57 13.54 18.59
C PRO A 626 1.73 14.51 18.37
N LYS A 627 1.71 15.28 17.28
CA LYS A 627 2.83 16.14 16.87
C LYS A 627 2.35 17.53 16.43
N MET A 628 3.19 18.53 16.67
CA MET A 628 3.08 19.87 16.08
C MET A 628 3.52 19.86 14.61
N SER A 629 3.27 20.93 13.86
CA SER A 629 3.79 21.14 12.51
C SER A 629 4.73 22.33 12.47
N PHE A 630 5.99 22.07 12.17
CA PHE A 630 7.05 23.07 11.95
C PHE A 630 7.57 23.04 10.51
N GLU A 631 6.88 22.33 9.60
CA GLU A 631 7.31 22.15 8.21
C GLU A 631 7.40 23.46 7.42
N LYS A 632 6.47 24.40 7.64
CA LYS A 632 6.41 25.67 6.92
C LYS A 632 7.15 26.80 7.62
N GLU A 633 7.00 26.91 8.94
CA GLU A 633 7.51 28.03 9.74
C GLU A 633 8.92 27.78 10.31
N GLY A 634 9.39 26.53 10.27
CA GLY A 634 10.62 26.11 10.95
C GLY A 634 10.43 25.89 12.45
N ILE A 635 11.49 25.44 13.13
CA ILE A 635 11.46 25.22 14.58
C ILE A 635 11.42 26.58 15.30
N PRO A 636 10.46 26.83 16.19
CA PRO A 636 10.37 28.09 16.92
C PRO A 636 11.50 28.24 17.96
N ASP A 637 11.78 29.48 18.36
CA ASP A 637 12.87 29.81 19.29
C ASP A 637 12.72 29.12 20.66
N ASP A 638 11.48 28.91 21.12
CA ASP A 638 11.15 28.22 22.37
C ASP A 638 11.34 26.68 22.30
N CYS A 639 11.67 26.16 21.12
CA CYS A 639 11.96 24.75 20.85
C CYS A 639 13.38 24.56 20.31
N ARG A 640 14.27 25.53 20.52
CA ARG A 640 15.68 25.44 20.12
C ARG A 640 16.30 24.15 20.64
N THR A 641 16.98 23.44 19.73
CA THR A 641 17.42 22.07 19.98
C THR A 641 18.89 21.88 19.63
N LEU A 642 19.62 21.19 20.51
CA LEU A 642 21.01 20.79 20.28
C LEU A 642 21.08 19.29 19.96
N VAL A 643 21.61 18.94 18.79
CA VAL A 643 21.98 17.57 18.43
C VAL A 643 23.40 17.31 18.92
N VAL A 644 23.58 16.21 19.63
CA VAL A 644 24.84 15.86 20.30
C VAL A 644 25.25 14.45 19.92
N VAL A 645 26.50 14.31 19.49
CA VAL A 645 27.11 13.03 19.15
C VAL A 645 28.28 12.76 20.12
N PRO A 646 28.10 11.88 21.13
CA PRO A 646 29.19 11.48 22.01
C PRO A 646 30.24 10.66 21.25
N LEU A 647 31.50 11.11 21.29
CA LEU A 647 32.61 10.52 20.52
C LEU A 647 33.87 10.31 21.36
N LEU A 648 34.64 9.25 21.09
CA LEU A 648 36.01 9.12 21.58
C LEU A 648 37.00 9.59 20.52
N LEU A 649 37.93 10.46 20.90
CA LEU A 649 39.03 10.88 20.04
C LEU A 649 40.09 9.76 20.03
N THR A 650 40.29 9.14 18.87
CA THR A 650 41.14 7.95 18.71
C THR A 650 42.27 8.16 17.72
N THR A 651 41.95 8.43 16.45
CA THR A 651 42.93 8.69 15.39
C THR A 651 42.50 9.88 14.53
N PRO A 652 43.44 10.58 13.86
CA PRO A 652 43.12 11.70 12.97
C PRO A 652 42.07 11.35 11.91
N ASP A 653 42.21 10.20 11.24
CA ASP A 653 41.27 9.74 10.21
C ASP A 653 39.86 9.47 10.76
N ALA A 654 39.78 8.90 11.97
CA ALA A 654 38.49 8.66 12.63
C ALA A 654 37.80 9.98 12.98
N ILE A 655 38.56 10.96 13.50
CA ILE A 655 38.06 12.31 13.80
C ILE A 655 37.53 12.98 12.52
N GLN A 656 38.28 12.91 11.41
CA GLN A 656 37.84 13.48 10.14
C GLN A 656 36.57 12.82 9.60
N ASN A 657 36.46 11.50 9.72
CA ASN A 657 35.25 10.77 9.33
C ASN A 657 34.02 11.20 10.16
N GLU A 658 34.20 11.46 11.46
CA GLU A 658 33.11 11.93 12.32
C GLU A 658 32.70 13.37 12.03
N LEU A 659 33.63 14.25 11.68
CA LEU A 659 33.31 15.60 11.17
C LEU A 659 32.48 15.53 9.88
N ASN A 660 32.87 14.64 8.95
CA ASN A 660 32.10 14.42 7.72
C ASN A 660 30.69 13.87 8.02
N ARG A 661 30.57 12.92 8.97
CA ARG A 661 29.26 12.40 9.40
C ARG A 661 28.41 13.47 10.07
N LEU A 662 29.00 14.36 10.88
CA LEU A 662 28.30 15.49 11.48
C LEU A 662 27.76 16.46 10.43
N GLU A 663 28.56 16.74 9.39
CA GLU A 663 28.13 17.54 8.25
C GLU A 663 26.94 16.92 7.51
N ILE A 664 26.97 15.61 7.26
CA ILE A 664 25.85 14.88 6.63
C ILE A 664 24.56 15.01 7.47
N ARG A 665 24.67 14.90 8.81
CA ARG A 665 23.50 15.07 9.72
C ARG A 665 22.90 16.47 9.61
N TYR A 666 23.76 17.50 9.52
CA TYR A 666 23.33 18.88 9.30
C TYR A 666 22.66 19.08 7.95
N LEU A 667 23.25 18.57 6.86
CA LEU A 667 22.69 18.70 5.51
C LEU A 667 21.31 18.06 5.37
N GLY A 668 21.02 17.02 6.16
CA GLY A 668 19.69 16.43 6.25
C GLY A 668 18.67 17.23 7.08
N ASN A 669 19.12 18.16 7.93
CA ASN A 669 18.29 18.87 8.91
C ASN A 669 18.79 20.32 9.09
N THR A 670 18.48 21.20 8.12
CA THR A 670 19.07 22.55 7.99
C THR A 670 18.28 23.67 8.67
N ASP A 671 17.54 23.37 9.74
CA ASP A 671 16.71 24.37 10.43
C ASP A 671 17.55 25.39 11.22
N ALA A 672 17.08 26.64 11.30
CA ALA A 672 17.80 27.73 11.96
C ALA A 672 17.95 27.53 13.48
N ASN A 673 16.99 26.87 14.14
CA ASN A 673 16.98 26.61 15.57
C ASN A 673 17.48 25.20 15.93
N LEU A 674 18.07 24.50 14.97
CA LEU A 674 18.78 23.25 15.18
C LEU A 674 20.29 23.48 15.16
N ARG A 675 20.97 23.01 16.19
CA ARG A 675 22.43 23.12 16.36
C ARG A 675 23.05 21.74 16.47
N PHE A 676 24.31 21.57 16.06
CA PHE A 676 24.99 20.29 16.03
C PHE A 676 26.27 20.32 16.84
N SER A 677 26.60 19.25 17.54
CA SER A 677 27.80 19.21 18.37
C SER A 677 28.44 17.83 18.48
N LEU A 678 29.76 17.85 18.63
CA LEU A 678 30.54 16.70 19.08
C LEU A 678 30.80 16.83 20.57
N LEU A 679 30.55 15.75 21.31
CA LEU A 679 30.78 15.66 22.75
C LEU A 679 31.86 14.62 23.03
N THR A 680 33.09 15.11 23.19
CA THR A 680 34.30 14.31 23.01
C THR A 680 34.97 13.95 24.33
N ASP A 681 35.48 12.71 24.40
CA ASP A 681 36.41 12.23 25.43
C ASP A 681 37.66 11.73 24.75
N PHE A 682 38.78 11.67 25.47
CA PHE A 682 39.91 10.85 25.03
C PHE A 682 39.68 9.36 25.33
N ALA A 683 40.40 8.50 24.62
CA ALA A 683 40.50 7.09 24.95
C ALA A 683 41.14 6.86 26.34
N ASP A 684 40.75 5.74 26.98
CA ASP A 684 41.28 5.32 28.29
C ASP A 684 42.81 5.21 28.25
N ALA A 685 43.51 5.81 29.22
CA ALA A 685 44.96 5.93 29.23
C ALA A 685 45.59 5.64 30.61
N PRO A 686 46.87 5.26 30.67
CA PRO A 686 47.59 5.07 31.95
C PRO A 686 47.96 6.40 32.63
N ARG A 687 47.89 7.53 31.92
CA ARG A 687 48.20 8.87 32.43
C ARG A 687 47.04 9.82 32.13
N GLN A 688 46.93 10.88 32.91
CA GLN A 688 45.87 11.88 32.74
C GLN A 688 45.94 12.57 31.36
N SER A 689 47.16 12.90 30.93
CA SER A 689 47.47 13.48 29.62
C SER A 689 48.46 12.59 28.85
N MET A 690 48.23 12.48 27.55
CA MET A 690 49.02 11.77 26.56
C MET A 690 49.57 12.75 25.51
N PRO A 691 50.73 12.49 24.88
CA PRO A 691 51.33 13.39 23.90
C PRO A 691 50.43 13.74 22.71
N GLU A 692 49.58 12.82 22.29
CA GLU A 692 48.70 12.94 21.12
C GLU A 692 47.43 13.78 21.40
N ASP A 693 47.11 14.02 22.67
CA ASP A 693 45.86 14.66 23.09
C ASP A 693 45.68 16.06 22.47
N THR A 694 46.75 16.87 22.47
CA THR A 694 46.73 18.23 21.92
C THR A 694 46.45 18.22 20.42
N GLU A 695 47.10 17.32 19.68
CA GLU A 695 46.89 17.18 18.23
C GLU A 695 45.44 16.82 17.92
N TYR A 696 44.85 15.90 18.68
CA TYR A 696 43.47 15.47 18.46
C TYR A 696 42.47 16.60 18.71
N ILE A 697 42.68 17.40 19.75
CA ILE A 697 41.85 18.57 20.04
C ILE A 697 42.00 19.63 18.94
N ASP A 698 43.21 19.90 18.47
CA ASP A 698 43.45 20.87 17.41
C ASP A 698 42.82 20.46 16.07
N ILE A 699 42.82 19.16 15.75
CA ILE A 699 42.15 18.63 14.55
C ILE A 699 40.63 18.84 14.63
N VAL A 700 40.01 18.41 15.72
CA VAL A 700 38.54 18.49 15.85
C VAL A 700 38.07 19.95 15.98
N THR A 701 38.82 20.80 16.68
CA THR A 701 38.52 22.24 16.82
C THR A 701 38.53 22.93 15.48
N ARG A 702 39.62 22.79 14.70
CA ARG A 702 39.72 23.34 13.33
C ARG A 702 38.63 22.80 12.42
N GLY A 703 38.28 21.51 12.55
CA GLY A 703 37.20 20.90 11.78
C GLY A 703 35.82 21.53 12.06
N ILE A 704 35.52 21.83 13.32
CA ILE A 704 34.26 22.49 13.72
C ILE A 704 34.24 23.96 13.27
N GLU A 705 35.35 24.68 13.41
CA GLU A 705 35.49 26.03 12.88
C GLU A 705 35.32 26.07 11.36
N GLU A 706 35.88 25.09 10.65
CA GLU A 706 35.71 24.96 9.21
C GLU A 706 34.26 24.73 8.80
N LEU A 707 33.55 23.87 9.53
CA LEU A 707 32.12 23.62 9.29
C LEU A 707 31.30 24.89 9.52
N ASN A 708 31.57 25.64 10.59
CA ASN A 708 30.94 26.93 10.84
C ASN A 708 31.27 27.98 9.76
N ARG A 709 32.50 27.97 9.23
CA ARG A 709 32.90 28.85 8.13
C ARG A 709 32.15 28.53 6.83
N ARG A 710 31.91 27.25 6.54
CA ARG A 710 31.21 26.78 5.33
C ARG A 710 29.69 26.97 5.39
N HIS A 711 29.07 26.74 6.55
CA HIS A 711 27.61 26.65 6.69
C HIS A 711 26.97 27.76 7.53
N GLY A 712 27.79 28.68 8.05
CA GLY A 712 27.36 29.81 8.87
C GLY A 712 27.78 29.67 10.34
N ALA A 713 28.11 30.81 10.96
CA ALA A 713 28.60 30.85 12.33
C ALA A 713 27.56 30.31 13.33
N GLY A 714 28.04 29.56 14.33
CA GLY A 714 27.23 29.04 15.42
C GLY A 714 26.43 27.79 15.09
N ARG A 715 26.60 27.13 13.94
CA ARG A 715 25.87 25.89 13.61
C ARG A 715 26.45 24.66 14.32
N PHE A 716 27.76 24.63 14.49
CA PHE A 716 28.52 23.51 15.02
C PHE A 716 29.26 23.88 16.30
N PHE A 717 29.28 22.97 17.27
CA PHE A 717 29.93 23.15 18.57
C PHE A 717 30.81 21.96 18.93
N LEU A 718 31.87 22.23 19.69
CA LEU A 718 32.74 21.20 20.27
C LEU A 718 32.72 21.31 21.78
N PHE A 719 32.33 20.21 22.42
CA PHE A 719 32.48 20.02 23.85
C PHE A 719 33.56 18.96 24.09
N HIS A 720 34.46 19.24 25.01
CA HIS A 720 35.51 18.31 25.39
C HIS A 720 35.75 18.34 26.90
N ARG A 721 36.09 17.18 27.45
CA ARG A 721 36.47 17.03 28.86
C ARG A 721 37.71 16.15 29.01
N GLY A 722 38.51 16.48 30.02
CA GLY A 722 39.71 15.72 30.37
C GLY A 722 39.42 14.37 31.02
N ARG A 723 40.45 13.53 31.13
CA ARG A 723 40.37 12.25 31.83
C ARG A 723 40.37 12.43 33.35
N SER A 724 39.63 11.57 34.05
CA SER A 724 39.61 11.41 35.51
C SER A 724 40.10 10.02 35.90
N TRP A 725 40.78 9.89 37.03
CA TRP A 725 41.20 8.59 37.56
C TRP A 725 39.98 7.72 37.91
N SER A 726 39.99 6.47 37.47
CA SER A 726 38.99 5.47 37.82
C SER A 726 39.62 4.34 38.63
N GLU A 727 39.15 4.17 39.87
CA GLU A 727 39.60 3.09 40.75
C GLU A 727 39.20 1.70 40.22
N SER A 728 38.04 1.57 39.58
CA SER A 728 37.57 0.27 39.08
C SER A 728 38.34 -0.19 37.85
N GLU A 729 38.74 0.73 36.98
CA GLU A 729 39.45 0.44 35.73
C GLU A 729 40.97 0.57 35.87
N GLN A 730 41.45 1.11 37.00
CA GLN A 730 42.87 1.42 37.26
C GLN A 730 43.53 2.22 36.13
N ARG A 731 42.76 3.17 35.56
CA ARG A 731 43.13 3.99 34.39
C ARG A 731 42.48 5.36 34.48
N TRP A 732 43.06 6.31 33.75
CA TRP A 732 42.46 7.60 33.48
C TRP A 732 41.44 7.45 32.34
N ILE A 733 40.17 7.74 32.63
CA ILE A 733 39.04 7.56 31.70
C ILE A 733 38.16 8.81 31.68
N GLY A 734 37.27 8.94 30.71
CA GLY A 734 36.19 9.93 30.77
C GLY A 734 35.21 9.62 31.92
N TRP A 735 35.02 10.57 32.85
CA TRP A 735 34.16 10.39 34.03
C TRP A 735 32.76 9.89 33.65
N GLU A 736 32.31 8.77 34.21
CA GLU A 736 30.98 8.19 33.94
C GLU A 736 30.66 7.94 32.44
N ARG A 737 31.69 7.88 31.58
CA ARG A 737 31.58 7.62 30.13
C ARG A 737 30.45 8.42 29.48
N LYS A 738 29.58 7.80 28.68
CA LYS A 738 28.48 8.47 27.96
C LYS A 738 27.50 9.18 28.90
N ARG A 739 27.20 8.60 30.07
CA ARG A 739 26.32 9.21 31.08
C ARG A 739 26.89 10.54 31.56
N GLY A 740 28.16 10.53 32.00
CA GLY A 740 28.83 11.70 32.53
C GLY A 740 28.99 12.81 31.49
N LYS A 741 29.21 12.44 30.22
CA LYS A 741 29.25 13.41 29.10
C LYS A 741 27.96 14.22 29.05
N LEU A 742 26.83 13.53 29.00
CA LEU A 742 25.51 14.16 28.92
C LEU A 742 25.17 14.94 30.19
N GLU A 743 25.54 14.44 31.38
CA GLU A 743 25.33 15.17 32.64
C GLU A 743 26.11 16.50 32.67
N GLN A 744 27.39 16.51 32.30
CA GLN A 744 28.19 17.75 32.27
C GLN A 744 27.68 18.72 31.20
N LEU A 745 27.26 18.20 30.03
CA LEU A 745 26.60 19.03 29.01
C LEU A 745 25.33 19.68 29.56
N ASN A 746 24.46 18.91 30.22
CA ASN A 746 23.20 19.42 30.74
C ASN A 746 23.42 20.52 31.78
N ARG A 747 24.37 20.32 32.69
CA ARG A 747 24.79 21.32 33.69
C ARG A 747 25.32 22.59 33.02
N PHE A 748 26.13 22.45 31.97
CA PHE A 748 26.62 23.59 31.18
C PHE A 748 25.49 24.38 30.51
N LEU A 749 24.55 23.69 29.84
CA LEU A 749 23.43 24.32 29.14
C LEU A 749 22.43 25.00 30.09
N ILE A 750 22.24 24.47 31.29
CA ILE A 750 21.40 25.07 32.34
C ILE A 750 22.09 26.28 33.00
N GLY A 751 23.39 26.45 32.78
CA GLY A 751 24.16 27.58 33.31
C GLY A 751 24.69 27.35 34.72
N GLU A 752 24.81 26.09 35.17
CA GLU A 752 25.51 25.79 36.41
C GLU A 752 26.98 26.22 36.30
N SER A 753 27.49 26.84 37.36
CA SER A 753 28.90 27.23 37.46
C SER A 753 29.64 26.19 38.28
N ALA A 754 30.53 25.42 37.63
CA ALA A 754 31.40 24.46 38.29
C ALA A 754 32.80 24.50 37.65
N PRO A 755 33.89 24.33 38.42
CA PRO A 755 35.25 24.40 37.89
C PRO A 755 35.53 23.41 36.74
N GLU A 756 34.88 22.24 36.77
CA GLU A 756 34.98 21.21 35.73
C GLU A 756 34.30 21.58 34.40
N LEU A 757 33.48 22.63 34.38
CA LEU A 757 32.83 23.16 33.18
C LEU A 757 33.63 24.33 32.56
N GLU A 758 34.68 24.80 33.22
CA GLU A 758 35.58 25.80 32.66
C GLU A 758 36.36 25.22 31.48
N GLY A 759 36.31 25.88 30.33
CA GLY A 759 36.93 25.39 29.10
C GLY A 759 36.25 24.17 28.45
N PHE A 760 35.09 23.73 28.97
CA PHE A 760 34.35 22.58 28.43
C PHE A 760 33.85 22.82 26.99
N LEU A 761 33.47 24.06 26.67
CA LEU A 761 33.18 24.50 25.30
C LEU A 761 34.49 24.91 24.63
N CYS A 762 34.99 24.08 23.71
CA CYS A 762 36.27 24.34 23.03
C CYS A 762 36.10 25.08 21.69
N ALA A 763 34.95 24.91 21.02
CA ALA A 763 34.65 25.61 19.77
C ALA A 763 33.16 25.96 19.67
N GLY A 764 32.88 27.17 19.20
CA GLY A 764 31.52 27.74 19.10
C GLY A 764 31.26 28.85 20.13
N ASP A 765 30.16 29.59 19.95
CA ASP A 765 29.78 30.72 20.79
C ASP A 765 28.70 30.32 21.82
N ARG A 766 28.99 30.50 23.11
CA ARG A 766 28.06 30.18 24.20
C ARG A 766 26.72 30.91 24.08
N ALA A 767 26.70 32.16 23.60
CA ALA A 767 25.46 32.93 23.46
C ALA A 767 24.46 32.26 22.50
N GLN A 768 24.95 31.50 21.53
CA GLN A 768 24.13 30.77 20.57
C GLN A 768 23.45 29.51 21.14
N LEU A 769 23.86 29.08 22.35
CA LEU A 769 23.30 27.95 23.08
C LEU A 769 22.28 28.37 24.14
N GLU A 770 22.10 29.67 24.37
CA GLU A 770 21.07 30.17 25.26
C GLU A 770 19.68 29.81 24.74
N GLY A 771 18.78 29.42 25.66
CA GLY A 771 17.41 29.04 25.33
C GLY A 771 17.25 27.65 24.70
N VAL A 772 18.31 26.82 24.63
CA VAL A 772 18.16 25.41 24.24
C VAL A 772 17.21 24.72 25.22
N ARG A 773 16.09 24.22 24.71
CA ARG A 773 15.08 23.49 25.48
C ARG A 773 15.20 21.98 25.33
N PHE A 774 15.53 21.53 24.12
CA PHE A 774 15.63 20.10 23.83
C PHE A 774 17.04 19.70 23.43
N VAL A 775 17.40 18.45 23.75
CA VAL A 775 18.66 17.84 23.33
C VAL A 775 18.35 16.52 22.62
N ILE A 776 18.94 16.34 21.44
CA ILE A 776 18.90 15.08 20.70
C ILE A 776 20.26 14.40 20.90
N THR A 777 20.29 13.24 21.53
CA THR A 777 21.51 12.42 21.65
C THR A 777 21.49 11.28 20.64
N LEU A 778 22.61 11.08 19.95
CA LEU A 778 22.81 10.04 18.95
C LEU A 778 24.13 9.32 19.20
N ASP A 779 24.23 8.03 18.86
CA ASP A 779 25.55 7.39 18.78
C ASP A 779 26.29 7.84 17.52
N ALA A 780 27.63 7.74 17.52
CA ALA A 780 28.47 8.07 16.38
C ALA A 780 28.09 7.31 15.08
N ASP A 781 27.60 6.07 15.20
CA ASP A 781 27.20 5.24 14.06
C ASP A 781 25.69 5.36 13.71
N THR A 782 24.93 6.16 14.47
CA THR A 782 23.51 6.37 14.20
C THR A 782 23.31 7.44 13.13
N GLN A 783 22.52 7.09 12.12
CA GLN A 783 22.16 7.98 11.03
C GLN A 783 20.87 8.72 11.37
N LEU A 784 20.95 10.04 11.33
CA LEU A 784 19.81 10.94 11.44
C LEU A 784 19.29 11.23 10.03
N LEU A 785 18.11 10.69 9.70
CA LEU A 785 17.50 10.88 8.39
C LEU A 785 17.02 12.33 8.19
N ARG A 786 16.64 12.66 6.96
CA ARG A 786 16.15 13.99 6.59
C ARG A 786 14.89 14.34 7.39
N ASP A 787 14.83 15.56 7.92
CA ASP A 787 13.72 16.11 8.71
C ASP A 787 13.37 15.35 10.02
N THR A 788 14.05 14.24 10.33
CA THR A 788 13.77 13.42 11.53
C THR A 788 13.98 14.19 12.83
N ALA A 789 14.97 15.10 12.89
CA ALA A 789 15.15 15.95 14.06
C ALA A 789 13.94 16.84 14.30
N ARG A 790 13.43 17.51 13.24
CA ARG A 790 12.22 18.34 13.31
C ARG A 790 11.02 17.51 13.80
N ARG A 791 10.81 16.30 13.26
CA ARG A 791 9.70 15.43 13.68
C ARG A 791 9.78 15.01 15.15
N MET A 792 10.98 14.75 15.68
CA MET A 792 11.18 14.47 17.10
C MET A 792 10.84 15.69 17.98
N ILE A 793 11.24 16.88 17.55
CA ILE A 793 10.94 18.15 18.23
C ILE A 793 9.43 18.43 18.20
N GLU A 794 8.78 18.29 17.05
CA GLU A 794 7.33 18.40 16.87
C GLU A 794 6.56 17.46 17.80
N THR A 795 7.09 16.26 18.03
CA THR A 795 6.50 15.27 18.95
C THR A 795 6.60 15.73 20.40
N LEU A 796 7.79 16.05 20.89
CA LEU A 796 8.00 16.41 22.29
C LEU A 796 7.40 17.80 22.62
N ALA A 797 7.36 18.71 21.66
CA ALA A 797 6.75 20.04 21.81
C ALA A 797 5.21 19.97 21.97
N HIS A 798 4.56 18.91 21.49
CA HIS A 798 3.11 18.77 21.57
C HIS A 798 2.61 18.79 23.04
N PRO A 799 1.61 19.62 23.42
CA PRO A 799 1.19 19.78 24.81
C PRO A 799 0.76 18.49 25.52
N LEU A 800 0.18 17.54 24.79
CA LEU A 800 -0.20 16.23 25.34
C LEU A 800 1.00 15.34 25.69
N ASN A 801 2.16 15.57 25.07
CA ASN A 801 3.38 14.80 25.30
C ASN A 801 4.32 15.47 26.32
N GLN A 802 4.13 16.74 26.64
CA GLN A 802 5.00 17.46 27.58
C GLN A 802 4.92 16.86 28.99
N ALA A 803 6.09 16.63 29.60
CA ALA A 803 6.19 16.08 30.95
C ALA A 803 5.54 17.02 31.98
N ARG A 804 4.59 16.49 32.76
CA ARG A 804 4.07 17.12 33.97
C ARG A 804 4.64 16.37 35.16
N LEU A 805 5.36 17.09 36.02
CA LEU A 805 5.92 16.54 37.25
C LEU A 805 4.86 16.45 38.35
N SER A 806 5.05 15.51 39.27
CA SER A 806 4.29 15.46 40.53
C SER A 806 4.53 16.71 41.39
N PRO A 807 3.65 17.02 42.36
CA PRO A 807 3.81 18.18 43.24
C PRO A 807 5.15 18.23 44.00
N ASP A 808 5.73 17.07 44.32
CA ASP A 808 7.06 16.94 44.95
C ASP A 808 8.22 17.10 43.95
N GLY A 809 7.93 17.19 42.64
CA GLY A 809 8.91 17.32 41.57
C GLY A 809 9.77 16.08 41.32
N ARG A 810 9.42 14.91 41.89
CA ARG A 810 10.29 13.72 41.89
C ARG A 810 10.00 12.70 40.79
N ARG A 811 8.81 12.74 40.18
CA ARG A 811 8.38 11.80 39.14
C ARG A 811 7.51 12.48 38.08
N VAL A 812 7.48 11.92 36.89
CA VAL A 812 6.57 12.34 35.81
C VAL A 812 5.21 11.67 35.99
N ILE A 813 4.14 12.45 36.10
CA ILE A 813 2.76 11.94 36.22
C ILE A 813 2.04 11.84 34.87
N ARG A 814 2.41 12.67 33.89
CA ARG A 814 1.83 12.72 32.54
C ARG A 814 2.88 13.18 31.53
N GLY A 815 2.71 12.78 30.27
CA GLY A 815 3.65 13.11 29.20
C GLY A 815 4.98 12.39 29.37
N TYR A 816 6.00 12.90 28.69
CA TYR A 816 7.26 12.24 28.47
C TYR A 816 8.41 13.23 28.62
N THR A 817 9.47 12.80 29.30
CA THR A 817 10.72 13.57 29.33
C THR A 817 11.59 13.23 28.13
N ILE A 818 11.55 11.96 27.68
CA ILE A 818 12.29 11.46 26.52
C ILE A 818 11.30 10.94 25.48
N ILE A 819 11.53 11.29 24.21
CA ILE A 819 10.95 10.56 23.07
C ILE A 819 12.05 9.73 22.40
N GLN A 820 11.88 8.41 22.47
CA GLN A 820 12.70 7.44 21.79
C GLN A 820 12.12 7.18 20.39
N PRO A 821 12.87 7.41 19.29
CA PRO A 821 12.45 6.95 17.96
C PRO A 821 12.68 5.45 17.80
N SER A 822 11.99 4.84 16.84
CA SER A 822 12.27 3.48 16.38
C SER A 822 13.68 3.39 15.79
N VAL A 823 14.37 2.27 15.99
CA VAL A 823 15.74 2.06 15.52
C VAL A 823 15.82 0.78 14.70
N SER A 824 16.20 0.92 13.44
CA SER A 824 16.33 -0.20 12.50
C SER A 824 17.76 -0.37 12.01
N ALA A 825 18.10 -1.59 11.59
CA ALA A 825 19.39 -1.84 10.97
C ALA A 825 19.46 -1.18 9.58
N SER A 826 20.53 -0.44 9.32
CA SER A 826 20.80 0.10 7.98
C SER A 826 20.94 -1.04 6.97
N LEU A 827 20.30 -0.91 5.81
CA LEU A 827 20.28 -1.96 4.78
C LEU A 827 21.67 -2.47 4.37
N PRO A 828 22.71 -1.61 4.20
CA PRO A 828 24.06 -2.08 3.93
C PRO A 828 24.62 -2.98 5.04
N SER A 829 24.38 -2.65 6.31
CA SER A 829 24.85 -3.46 7.44
C SER A 829 24.04 -4.75 7.62
N ALA A 830 22.71 -4.69 7.43
CA ALA A 830 21.83 -5.85 7.54
C ALA A 830 22.14 -6.91 6.47
N THR A 831 22.53 -6.49 5.26
CA THR A 831 22.78 -7.39 4.12
C THR A 831 24.25 -7.75 3.90
N ALA A 832 25.16 -7.22 4.73
CA ALA A 832 26.61 -7.33 4.57
C ALA A 832 27.13 -8.78 4.60
N THR A 833 26.66 -9.60 5.54
CA THR A 833 27.13 -10.98 5.73
C THR A 833 25.98 -11.97 5.86
N TRP A 834 26.26 -13.27 5.70
CA TRP A 834 25.28 -14.32 5.98
C TRP A 834 24.75 -14.24 7.41
N PHE A 835 25.63 -13.93 8.37
CA PHE A 835 25.25 -13.73 9.76
C PHE A 835 24.26 -12.57 9.89
N SER A 836 24.59 -11.37 9.36
CA SER A 836 23.71 -10.22 9.47
C SER A 836 22.37 -10.44 8.76
N ARG A 837 22.33 -11.17 7.64
CA ARG A 837 21.06 -11.46 6.92
C ARG A 837 20.09 -12.34 7.72
N ILE A 838 20.61 -13.21 8.58
CA ILE A 838 19.80 -14.11 9.40
C ILE A 838 19.40 -13.45 10.72
N PHE A 839 20.32 -12.66 11.31
CA PHE A 839 20.17 -12.14 12.67
C PHE A 839 19.77 -10.65 12.75
N ALA A 840 19.98 -9.87 11.70
CA ALA A 840 19.42 -8.52 11.63
C ALA A 840 17.95 -8.61 11.20
N ASP A 841 17.10 -7.81 11.81
CA ASP A 841 15.73 -7.63 11.33
C ASP A 841 15.78 -6.70 10.10
N PRO A 842 15.61 -7.21 8.86
CA PRO A 842 15.83 -6.42 7.65
C PRO A 842 14.55 -5.66 7.29
N ARG A 843 13.89 -5.02 8.27
CA ARG A 843 12.63 -4.29 8.00
C ARG A 843 12.84 -3.16 6.99
N GLY A 844 14.06 -2.64 6.87
CA GLY A 844 14.32 -1.44 6.06
C GLY A 844 13.41 -0.30 6.49
N ILE A 845 13.39 0.79 5.72
CA ILE A 845 12.34 1.80 5.84
C ILE A 845 11.16 1.27 5.02
N ASP A 846 10.10 0.78 5.67
CA ASP A 846 8.86 0.45 4.98
C ASP A 846 8.09 1.76 4.69
N PRO A 847 7.97 2.21 3.43
CA PRO A 847 7.26 3.45 3.12
C PRO A 847 5.74 3.34 3.31
N TYR A 848 5.21 2.13 3.56
CA TYR A 848 3.78 1.86 3.73
C TYR A 848 3.37 1.55 5.17
N THR A 849 4.31 1.15 6.04
CA THR A 849 4.04 0.91 7.46
C THR A 849 4.52 2.11 8.27
N HIS A 850 3.58 3.00 8.61
CA HIS A 850 3.92 4.24 9.29
C HIS A 850 4.19 4.10 10.78
N ALA A 851 3.77 3.03 11.47
CA ALA A 851 3.98 2.87 12.91
C ALA A 851 4.28 1.43 13.29
N VAL A 852 5.34 1.23 14.09
CA VAL A 852 5.72 -0.10 14.62
C VAL A 852 5.07 -0.31 15.99
N SER A 853 4.41 -1.45 16.19
CA SER A 853 3.84 -1.84 17.50
C SER A 853 4.95 -2.14 18.51
N ASP A 854 4.80 -1.62 19.73
CA ASP A 854 5.64 -1.93 20.89
C ASP A 854 4.75 -2.24 22.09
N VAL A 855 4.99 -3.37 22.73
CA VAL A 855 4.12 -3.87 23.82
C VAL A 855 4.05 -2.88 24.98
N TYR A 856 5.16 -2.24 25.35
CA TYR A 856 5.18 -1.34 26.51
C TYR A 856 4.49 -0.02 26.18
N GLN A 857 4.71 0.53 24.98
CA GLN A 857 4.01 1.72 24.51
C GLN A 857 2.51 1.43 24.34
N ASP A 858 2.13 0.39 23.61
CA ASP A 858 0.72 0.15 23.25
C ASP A 858 -0.16 -0.25 24.45
N LEU A 859 0.44 -0.90 25.46
CA LEU A 859 -0.24 -1.36 26.67
C LEU A 859 -0.21 -0.35 27.82
N THR A 860 0.94 0.29 28.07
CA THR A 860 1.14 1.16 29.24
C THR A 860 1.40 2.63 28.89
N GLY A 861 1.57 2.97 27.62
CA GLY A 861 1.92 4.30 27.16
C GLY A 861 3.36 4.69 27.55
N GLU A 862 4.27 3.72 27.72
CA GLU A 862 5.68 3.97 28.09
C GLU A 862 6.62 3.10 27.25
N GLY A 863 7.60 3.71 26.58
CA GLY A 863 8.66 3.02 25.82
C GLY A 863 9.87 2.61 26.66
N SER A 864 10.92 2.14 25.99
CA SER A 864 12.24 1.86 26.58
C SER A 864 13.29 2.78 25.95
N TYR A 865 14.15 3.37 26.77
CA TYR A 865 15.24 4.23 26.28
C TYR A 865 16.47 3.41 25.93
N HIS A 866 17.00 3.62 24.74
CA HIS A 866 18.15 2.91 24.18
C HIS A 866 19.36 3.84 23.97
N GLY A 867 19.40 4.97 24.69
CA GLY A 867 20.51 5.93 24.62
C GLY A 867 20.47 6.87 23.41
N LYS A 868 19.36 6.89 22.67
CA LYS A 868 19.15 7.68 21.45
C LYS A 868 17.78 8.31 21.46
N GLY A 869 17.68 9.56 21.06
CA GLY A 869 16.39 10.26 20.98
C GLY A 869 16.48 11.68 21.50
N ILE A 870 15.31 12.29 21.67
CA ILE A 870 15.16 13.67 22.14
C ILE A 870 14.70 13.70 23.58
N TYR A 871 15.22 14.63 24.37
CA TYR A 871 14.73 14.87 25.73
C TYR A 871 14.60 16.36 26.05
N GLU A 872 13.71 16.66 27.00
CA GLU A 872 13.55 18.01 27.55
C GLU A 872 14.60 18.25 28.63
N LEU A 873 15.45 19.25 28.38
CA LEU A 873 16.68 19.49 29.12
C LEU A 873 16.44 19.70 30.62
N GLN A 874 15.49 20.55 30.99
CA GLN A 874 15.30 20.94 32.38
C GLN A 874 14.73 19.79 33.21
N THR A 875 13.73 19.08 32.68
CA THR A 875 13.07 17.94 33.32
C THR A 875 14.02 16.76 33.42
N PHE A 876 14.79 16.47 32.36
CA PHE A 876 15.79 15.40 32.37
C PHE A 876 16.84 15.65 33.46
N HIS A 877 17.43 16.85 33.48
CA HIS A 877 18.41 17.25 34.48
C HIS A 877 17.84 17.18 35.89
N ARG A 878 16.67 17.78 36.12
CA ARG A 878 16.02 17.81 37.44
C ARG A 878 15.74 16.40 38.01
N LEU A 879 15.41 15.44 37.15
CA LEU A 879 15.07 14.09 37.59
C LEU A 879 16.29 13.18 37.80
N LEU A 880 17.39 13.41 37.08
CA LEU A 880 18.54 12.51 37.09
C LEU A 880 19.77 13.06 37.80
N SER A 881 19.92 14.38 37.89
CA SER A 881 21.12 14.98 38.47
C SER A 881 21.31 14.54 39.92
N GLY A 882 22.52 14.08 40.23
CA GLY A 882 22.90 13.55 41.55
C GLY A 882 22.15 12.28 41.98
N ARG A 883 21.37 11.64 41.11
CA ARG A 883 20.50 10.51 41.49
C ARG A 883 21.27 9.20 41.65
N PHE A 884 22.23 8.91 40.79
CA PHE A 884 22.92 7.63 40.77
C PHE A 884 24.29 7.69 41.47
N PRO A 885 24.72 6.61 42.14
CA PRO A 885 26.08 6.50 42.66
C PRO A 885 27.13 6.62 41.55
N THR A 886 28.27 7.24 41.89
CA THR A 886 29.39 7.41 40.97
C THR A 886 30.09 6.08 40.68
N ALA A 887 30.53 5.88 39.44
CA ALA A 887 31.23 4.70 38.92
C ALA A 887 30.47 3.37 39.09
N HIS A 888 29.13 3.43 39.18
CA HIS A 888 28.30 2.26 39.47
C HIS A 888 27.57 1.69 38.24
N LEU A 889 27.29 2.51 37.22
CA LEU A 889 26.44 2.13 36.09
C LEU A 889 27.25 1.94 34.79
N LEU A 890 27.29 0.72 34.25
CA LEU A 890 27.79 0.47 32.89
C LEU A 890 26.72 0.74 31.82
N SER A 891 25.48 0.32 32.06
CA SER A 891 24.33 0.51 31.16
C SER A 891 23.32 1.50 31.77
N HIS A 892 23.55 2.79 31.55
CA HIS A 892 22.68 3.87 32.06
C HIS A 892 21.31 3.98 31.36
N ASP A 893 21.24 3.72 30.05
CA ASP A 893 20.09 4.07 29.21
C ASP A 893 18.74 3.55 29.75
N LEU A 894 18.65 2.24 30.02
CA LEU A 894 17.41 1.65 30.53
C LEU A 894 16.98 2.28 31.86
N LEU A 895 17.94 2.47 32.77
CA LEU A 895 17.66 2.95 34.12
C LEU A 895 17.25 4.43 34.12
N GLU A 896 17.93 5.27 33.35
CA GLU A 896 17.55 6.68 33.15
C GLU A 896 16.13 6.78 32.60
N GLY A 897 15.83 6.01 31.54
CA GLY A 897 14.49 5.95 30.96
C GLY A 897 13.41 5.55 31.97
N CYS A 898 13.70 4.58 32.83
CA CYS A 898 12.79 4.13 33.89
C CYS A 898 12.46 5.22 34.93
N HIS A 899 13.32 6.22 35.12
CA HIS A 899 13.10 7.33 36.05
C HIS A 899 12.38 8.52 35.41
N VAL A 900 12.66 8.82 34.14
CA VAL A 900 12.17 10.05 33.48
C VAL A 900 10.94 9.87 32.62
N ARG A 901 10.48 8.63 32.44
CA ARG A 901 9.36 8.23 31.57
C ARG A 901 9.62 8.54 30.09
N VAL A 902 9.50 7.49 29.27
CA VAL A 902 9.87 7.48 27.86
C VAL A 902 8.62 7.30 27.01
N GLY A 903 8.45 8.09 25.96
CA GLY A 903 7.48 7.85 24.90
C GLY A 903 8.19 7.27 23.68
N LEU A 904 7.58 6.28 23.02
CA LEU A 904 8.09 5.75 21.76
C LEU A 904 7.44 6.48 20.58
N ALA A 905 8.25 7.15 19.76
CA ALA A 905 7.82 7.63 18.45
C ALA A 905 7.90 6.49 17.43
N THR A 906 6.82 5.71 17.36
CA THR A 906 6.68 4.51 16.52
C THR A 906 6.79 4.79 15.01
N ASP A 907 6.59 6.04 14.62
CA ASP A 907 6.55 6.53 13.23
C ASP A 907 7.76 7.40 12.83
N ILE A 908 8.78 7.45 13.70
CA ILE A 908 10.04 8.14 13.46
C ILE A 908 11.16 7.10 13.55
N GLU A 909 11.96 7.01 12.49
CA GLU A 909 12.99 5.98 12.37
C GLU A 909 14.41 6.57 12.35
N LEU A 910 15.32 5.94 13.08
CA LEU A 910 16.76 6.10 13.00
C LEU A 910 17.39 4.82 12.47
N LEU A 911 18.49 4.95 11.73
CA LEU A 911 19.23 3.80 11.22
C LEU A 911 20.52 3.59 12.00
N ASP A 912 20.78 2.35 12.37
CA ASP A 912 21.97 1.94 13.11
C ASP A 912 22.76 0.86 12.36
N VAL A 913 24.02 0.67 12.73
CA VAL A 913 24.87 -0.38 12.16
C VAL A 913 24.70 -1.68 12.95
N PHE A 914 24.31 -2.74 12.25
CA PHE A 914 24.26 -4.09 12.84
C PHE A 914 25.64 -4.78 12.80
N PRO A 915 26.03 -5.55 13.84
CA PRO A 915 27.30 -6.29 13.85
C PRO A 915 27.43 -7.27 12.67
N SER A 916 28.55 -7.22 11.95
CA SER A 916 28.78 -8.07 10.77
C SER A 916 29.21 -9.51 11.09
N SER A 917 29.58 -9.81 12.34
CA SER A 917 30.04 -11.13 12.78
C SER A 917 29.44 -11.54 14.13
N TYR A 918 29.37 -12.86 14.35
CA TYR A 918 28.91 -13.43 15.62
C TYR A 918 29.75 -12.97 16.81
N ILE A 919 31.08 -12.89 16.67
CA ILE A 919 31.98 -12.46 17.76
C ILE A 919 31.70 -11.00 18.14
N ALA A 920 31.53 -10.11 17.15
CA ALA A 920 31.20 -8.71 17.41
C ALA A 920 29.82 -8.57 18.09
N TRP A 921 28.83 -9.36 17.63
CA TRP A 921 27.51 -9.42 18.25
C TRP A 921 27.58 -9.93 19.70
N TRP A 922 28.29 -11.02 19.97
CA TRP A 922 28.43 -11.58 21.31
C TRP A 922 29.18 -10.66 22.26
N ASN A 923 30.25 -9.99 21.82
CA ASN A 923 30.96 -9.00 22.62
C ASN A 923 30.06 -7.82 23.03
N ARG A 924 29.13 -7.42 22.16
CA ARG A 924 28.09 -6.42 22.46
C ARG A 924 27.10 -6.96 23.50
N GLN A 925 26.57 -8.17 23.29
CA GLN A 925 25.64 -8.81 24.24
C GLN A 925 26.25 -9.01 25.63
N HIS A 926 27.49 -9.49 25.70
CA HIS A 926 28.20 -9.68 26.97
C HIS A 926 28.35 -8.37 27.76
N ARG A 927 28.61 -7.25 27.08
CA ARG A 927 28.66 -5.93 27.73
C ARG A 927 27.30 -5.53 28.31
N TRP A 928 26.23 -5.74 27.54
CA TRP A 928 24.87 -5.42 27.97
C TRP A 928 24.43 -6.26 29.15
N ILE A 929 24.64 -7.58 29.09
CA ILE A 929 24.33 -8.51 30.18
C ILE A 929 25.04 -8.08 31.47
N ARG A 930 26.33 -7.75 31.42
CA ARG A 930 27.05 -7.27 32.62
C ARG A 930 26.44 -6.00 33.19
N GLY A 931 26.07 -5.05 32.33
CA GLY A 931 25.41 -3.81 32.75
C GLY A 931 24.02 -4.03 33.34
N ASP A 932 23.25 -4.96 32.80
CA ASP A 932 21.94 -5.36 33.36
C ASP A 932 22.10 -5.95 34.77
N TRP A 933 23.09 -6.83 34.97
CA TRP A 933 23.38 -7.43 36.28
C TRP A 933 23.89 -6.41 37.31
N GLN A 934 24.55 -5.33 36.88
CA GLN A 934 24.97 -4.25 37.79
C GLN A 934 23.79 -3.48 38.38
N ILE A 935 22.69 -3.32 37.64
CA ILE A 935 21.52 -2.56 38.10
C ILE A 935 20.49 -3.41 38.88
N ILE A 936 20.87 -4.62 39.31
CA ILE A 936 19.99 -5.53 40.06
C ILE A 936 19.42 -4.91 41.34
N ASP A 937 20.15 -3.96 41.95
CA ASP A 937 19.70 -3.26 43.16
C ASP A 937 18.39 -2.49 42.95
N TRP A 938 18.08 -2.08 41.72
CA TRP A 938 16.82 -1.42 41.36
C TRP A 938 15.61 -2.36 41.29
N LEU A 939 15.80 -3.66 41.55
CA LEU A 939 14.70 -4.58 41.84
C LEU A 939 14.30 -4.60 43.32
N LYS A 940 15.15 -4.08 44.22
CA LYS A 940 14.89 -4.07 45.67
C LYS A 940 13.86 -2.98 46.04
N PRO A 941 13.19 -3.10 47.20
CA PRO A 941 12.27 -2.06 47.69
C PRO A 941 12.95 -0.72 48.02
N ARG A 942 14.26 -0.72 48.27
CA ARG A 942 15.08 0.48 48.46
C ARG A 942 16.26 0.45 47.51
N VAL A 943 16.55 1.60 46.90
CA VAL A 943 17.57 1.76 45.84
C VAL A 943 18.66 2.72 46.28
N PRO A 944 19.91 2.55 45.82
CA PRO A 944 21.01 3.43 46.16
C PRO A 944 20.87 4.80 45.48
N VAL A 945 21.37 5.85 46.14
CA VAL A 945 21.35 7.24 45.64
C VAL A 945 22.76 7.84 45.56
N GLY A 946 22.95 8.84 44.70
CA GLY A 946 24.26 9.42 44.36
C GLY A 946 25.04 10.01 45.53
N GLY A 947 24.35 10.65 46.49
CA GLY A 947 24.97 11.20 47.72
C GLY A 947 25.29 10.17 48.81
N GLY A 948 25.09 8.88 48.54
CA GLY A 948 25.17 7.81 49.53
C GLY A 948 23.83 7.56 50.24
N GLY A 949 23.64 6.32 50.73
CA GLY A 949 22.40 5.88 51.37
C GLY A 949 21.41 5.21 50.40
N THR A 950 20.16 5.04 50.85
CA THR A 950 19.10 4.41 50.04
C THR A 950 17.76 5.13 50.18
N GLU A 951 16.99 5.18 49.10
CA GLU A 951 15.63 5.70 49.07
C GLU A 951 14.61 4.61 48.70
N PRO A 952 13.31 4.77 49.01
CA PRO A 952 12.27 3.89 48.49
C PRO A 952 12.30 3.85 46.97
N ASN A 953 12.18 2.65 46.40
CA ASN A 953 12.27 2.46 44.95
C ASN A 953 11.16 3.25 44.22
N PRO A 954 11.52 4.26 43.40
CA PRO A 954 10.54 5.09 42.70
C PRO A 954 10.01 4.43 41.43
N LEU A 955 10.58 3.30 41.00
CA LEU A 955 10.25 2.64 39.75
C LEU A 955 8.89 1.92 39.82
N SER A 956 8.12 2.05 38.74
CA SER A 956 6.87 1.32 38.57
C SER A 956 7.10 -0.20 38.48
N ALA A 957 6.04 -0.99 38.65
CA ALA A 957 6.11 -2.44 38.49
C ALA A 957 6.60 -2.86 37.08
N PHE A 958 6.20 -2.12 36.04
CA PHE A 958 6.66 -2.35 34.67
C PHE A 958 8.13 -2.00 34.46
N ASN A 959 8.61 -0.88 35.04
CA ASN A 959 10.03 -0.52 34.95
C ASN A 959 10.92 -1.51 35.70
N ARG A 960 10.46 -2.04 36.84
CA ARG A 960 11.13 -3.16 37.53
C ARG A 960 11.09 -4.45 36.72
N TRP A 961 9.97 -4.72 36.03
CA TRP A 961 9.88 -5.87 35.12
C TRP A 961 10.89 -5.78 33.97
N LYS A 962 11.09 -4.61 33.33
CA LYS A 962 12.09 -4.44 32.26
C LYS A 962 13.49 -4.88 32.73
N ILE A 963 13.89 -4.47 33.94
CA ILE A 963 15.16 -4.87 34.55
C ILE A 963 15.18 -6.38 34.81
N PHE A 964 14.14 -6.93 35.46
CA PHE A 964 14.04 -8.35 35.76
C PHE A 964 14.06 -9.22 34.51
N ASP A 965 13.37 -8.81 33.45
CA ASP A 965 13.28 -9.54 32.18
C ASP A 965 14.64 -9.63 31.48
N ASN A 966 15.45 -8.56 31.50
CA ASN A 966 16.81 -8.60 30.98
C ASN A 966 17.68 -9.64 31.72
N LEU A 967 17.61 -9.66 33.06
CA LEU A 967 18.32 -10.65 33.87
C LEU A 967 17.85 -12.07 33.55
N ARG A 968 16.54 -12.28 33.52
CA ARG A 968 15.90 -13.57 33.18
C ARG A 968 16.37 -14.06 31.80
N ARG A 969 16.33 -13.20 30.79
CA ARG A 969 16.70 -13.51 29.41
C ARG A 969 18.16 -13.92 29.29
N SER A 970 19.05 -13.31 30.08
CA SER A 970 20.48 -13.70 30.12
C SER A 970 20.70 -15.14 30.63
N LEU A 971 19.75 -15.69 31.41
CA LEU A 971 19.81 -17.04 31.96
C LEU A 971 19.12 -18.09 31.09
N VAL A 972 18.34 -17.69 30.08
CA VAL A 972 17.61 -18.62 29.20
C VAL A 972 18.56 -19.56 28.42
N PRO A 973 19.64 -19.09 27.77
CA PRO A 973 20.57 -19.98 27.07
C PRO A 973 21.22 -21.05 27.97
N PRO A 974 21.85 -20.73 29.12
CA PRO A 974 22.43 -21.76 29.97
C PRO A 974 21.38 -22.70 30.57
N ALA A 975 20.19 -22.20 30.92
CA ALA A 975 19.10 -23.05 31.40
C ALA A 975 18.59 -24.00 30.33
N THR A 976 18.53 -23.56 29.06
CA THR A 976 18.14 -24.40 27.92
C THR A 976 19.12 -25.55 27.71
N VAL A 977 20.43 -25.27 27.75
CA VAL A 977 21.46 -26.32 27.63
C VAL A 977 21.38 -27.27 28.82
N GLY A 978 21.25 -26.74 30.04
CA GLY A 978 21.06 -27.54 31.25
C GLY A 978 19.84 -28.45 31.15
N LEU A 979 18.70 -27.92 30.71
CA LEU A 979 17.45 -28.67 30.53
C LEU A 979 17.62 -29.81 29.53
N LEU A 980 18.30 -29.57 28.40
CA LEU A 980 18.56 -30.61 27.41
C LEU A 980 19.45 -31.72 27.97
N LEU A 981 20.56 -31.37 28.64
CA LEU A 981 21.46 -32.35 29.25
C LEU A 981 20.73 -33.16 30.32
N THR A 982 20.00 -32.52 31.22
CA THR A 982 19.23 -33.21 32.26
C THR A 982 18.13 -34.07 31.64
N GLY A 983 17.41 -33.54 30.65
CA GLY A 983 16.35 -34.25 29.94
C GLY A 983 16.84 -35.47 29.17
N TRP A 984 18.01 -35.39 28.53
CA TRP A 984 18.56 -36.50 27.75
C TRP A 984 19.13 -37.62 28.61
N PHE A 985 19.83 -37.29 29.70
CA PHE A 985 20.53 -38.30 30.49
C PHE A 985 19.72 -38.84 31.67
N PHE A 986 18.72 -38.10 32.16
CA PHE A 986 18.02 -38.44 33.41
C PHE A 986 16.51 -38.65 33.25
N THR A 987 15.99 -38.69 32.03
CA THR A 987 14.55 -38.97 31.77
C THR A 987 14.34 -40.00 30.67
N PRO A 988 13.25 -40.78 30.69
CA PRO A 988 12.92 -41.73 29.62
C PRO A 988 12.36 -41.06 28.36
N ALA A 989 12.19 -39.73 28.35
CA ALA A 989 11.54 -38.97 27.27
C ALA A 989 12.46 -37.87 26.68
N PRO A 990 13.65 -38.20 26.16
CA PRO A 990 14.59 -37.20 25.62
C PRO A 990 13.99 -36.36 24.48
N MET A 991 13.08 -36.95 23.69
CA MET A 991 12.41 -36.26 22.58
C MET A 991 11.45 -35.16 23.05
N LEU A 992 10.85 -35.28 24.25
CA LEU A 992 9.96 -34.26 24.80
C LEU A 992 10.71 -32.94 25.00
N TRP A 993 11.88 -33.01 25.66
CA TRP A 993 12.71 -31.85 25.96
C TRP A 993 13.28 -31.20 24.70
N SER A 994 13.76 -32.01 23.75
CA SER A 994 14.18 -31.53 22.43
C SER A 994 13.04 -30.84 21.68
N GLY A 995 11.82 -31.39 21.75
CA GLY A 995 10.62 -30.83 21.12
C GLY A 995 10.21 -29.47 21.72
N ILE A 996 10.26 -29.33 23.05
CA ILE A 996 9.95 -28.07 23.74
C ILE A 996 10.94 -26.97 23.31
N ILE A 997 12.24 -27.27 23.30
CA ILE A 997 13.26 -26.29 22.89
C ILE A 997 13.18 -25.99 21.39
N ALA A 998 12.90 -26.98 20.54
CA ALA A 998 12.63 -26.74 19.13
C ALA A 998 11.43 -25.80 18.93
N GLY A 999 10.36 -25.97 19.70
CA GLY A 999 9.21 -25.06 19.70
C GLY A 999 9.58 -23.62 20.05
N LEU A 1000 10.41 -23.43 21.09
CA LEU A 1000 10.94 -22.11 21.45
C LEU A 1000 11.75 -21.48 20.31
N MET A 1001 12.66 -22.25 19.69
CA MET A 1001 13.51 -21.76 18.59
C MET A 1001 12.73 -21.49 17.30
N LEU A 1002 11.63 -22.20 17.07
CA LEU A 1002 10.75 -22.02 15.91
C LEU A 1002 9.71 -20.91 16.09
N TRP A 1003 9.56 -20.36 17.30
CA TRP A 1003 8.58 -19.30 17.58
C TRP A 1003 8.67 -18.11 16.62
N PRO A 1004 9.86 -17.53 16.29
CA PRO A 1004 9.93 -16.39 15.38
C PRO A 1004 9.35 -16.68 13.98
N VAL A 1005 9.53 -17.90 13.48
CA VAL A 1005 8.99 -18.36 12.20
C VAL A 1005 7.47 -18.50 12.30
N LEU A 1006 6.99 -19.15 13.37
CA LEU A 1006 5.55 -19.30 13.62
C LEU A 1006 4.85 -17.94 13.77
N ASN A 1007 5.46 -17.02 14.52
CA ASN A 1007 4.97 -15.66 14.72
C ASN A 1007 4.81 -14.91 13.39
N SER A 1008 5.82 -15.00 12.51
CA SER A 1008 5.78 -14.38 11.19
C SER A 1008 4.69 -14.98 10.30
N LEU A 1009 4.49 -16.30 10.35
CA LEU A 1009 3.42 -16.99 9.62
C LEU A 1009 2.03 -16.61 10.16
N LEU A 1010 1.87 -16.54 11.49
CA LEU A 1010 0.62 -16.12 12.11
C LEU A 1010 0.28 -14.67 11.75
N ALA A 1011 1.27 -13.78 11.77
CA ALA A 1011 1.10 -12.40 11.33
C ALA A 1011 0.62 -12.32 9.87
N LEU A 1012 1.23 -13.06 8.95
CA LEU A 1012 0.79 -13.13 7.54
C LEU A 1012 -0.64 -13.67 7.37
N LEU A 1013 -1.06 -14.61 8.21
CA LEU A 1013 -2.38 -15.24 8.13
C LEU A 1013 -3.50 -14.37 8.73
N PHE A 1014 -3.25 -13.74 9.88
CA PHE A 1014 -4.27 -12.97 10.62
C PHE A 1014 -4.23 -11.47 10.34
N HIS A 1015 -3.07 -10.95 9.96
CA HIS A 1015 -2.83 -9.55 9.63
C HIS A 1015 -2.07 -9.47 8.29
N PRO A 1016 -2.65 -9.96 7.17
CA PRO A 1016 -2.02 -9.84 5.87
C PRO A 1016 -1.71 -8.36 5.61
N PRO A 1017 -0.51 -8.03 5.08
CA PRO A 1017 -0.14 -6.65 4.82
C PRO A 1017 -1.26 -5.99 4.00
N PRO A 1018 -1.71 -4.78 4.38
CA PRO A 1018 -2.74 -4.09 3.62
C PRO A 1018 -2.29 -4.03 2.16
N PRO A 1019 -3.17 -4.33 1.19
CA PRO A 1019 -2.78 -4.32 -0.22
C PRO A 1019 -2.20 -2.94 -0.51
N GLY A 1020 -0.89 -2.87 -0.84
CA GLY A 1020 -0.12 -1.63 -0.90
C GLY A 1020 -0.92 -0.48 -1.50
N THR A 1021 -1.51 0.34 -0.62
CA THR A 1021 -2.30 1.49 -1.03
C THR A 1021 -1.30 2.60 -1.23
N ARG A 1022 -1.07 3.00 -2.49
CA ARG A 1022 -0.20 4.14 -2.78
C ARG A 1022 -0.79 5.47 -2.31
N PHE A 1023 -2.01 5.53 -1.74
CA PHE A 1023 -2.75 6.78 -1.71
C PHE A 1023 -3.85 7.00 -0.63
N TRP A 1024 -3.69 8.17 0.01
CA TRP A 1024 -4.59 9.17 0.63
C TRP A 1024 -5.18 8.99 2.04
N ARG A 1025 -5.66 7.81 2.45
CA ARG A 1025 -6.13 7.60 3.83
C ARG A 1025 -5.94 6.13 4.18
N ASP A 1026 -5.13 5.83 5.18
CA ASP A 1026 -4.87 4.45 5.59
C ASP A 1026 -6.18 3.84 6.14
N PRO A 1027 -6.74 2.79 5.51
CA PRO A 1027 -7.86 2.07 6.11
C PRO A 1027 -7.32 1.30 7.32
N ARG A 1028 -7.68 1.76 8.53
CA ARG A 1028 -7.37 1.10 9.80
C ARG A 1028 -7.59 -0.40 9.86
#